data_AF-A0A4R8TUD5-F1
#
_entry.id   AF-A0A4R8TUD5-F1
#
_cell.length_a   1.000
_cell.length_b   1.000
_cell.length_c   1.000
_cell.angle_alpha   90.00
_cell.angle_beta   90.00
_cell.angle_gamma   90.00
#
_symmetry.space_group_name_H-M   'P 1'
#
loop_
_entity.id
_entity.type
_entity.pdbx_description
1 polymer ?
#
loop_
_entity_poly.entity_id
_entity_poly.type
_entity_poly.pdbx_seq_one_letter_code
_entity_poly.pdbx_strand_id
1 'polypeptide(L)'
;MEDRKRPPISTAEDIAPPSKRHQTVNGSKSKGDSGDATEEYWIENYQKGAIYRQLQETKREKADFESRVEQLQKNLAYREDHIRIIEAWWKQVLEEMEQLVDPALPPSSGPSNPPYITSTHFKDNEEFQRHLDEAASDIKRRAEAVLNRIASSRGEFSPNIADLEERVNSLLAQQKDYLVKLDRAHQENEQLSEDLNKASLRFFKAEKRMDRLKSAQVQKLEQQFIASAKPTIAGGENGSDSAEANGNAAEALIKFEEASAVVAKQKEQLEAAQADIKTLQEENSALKARREGLTDEDFIRTDVFKQFKSQNEDLIKRVNHLEATNKQLREEAERLQSERTAFRTKLNDEAQMITSDLERQVEERDADLTRIRAARDEWYAKANMLETREKEEKQALQHLKELTGAQEDRISSLELQLQRLKPAEDQQMADPDPELESLPAEEMLMKYRKLQQDLESINKELPALQHAYKRSMTLAQKKVLDFTALEERVAAAVAEKQKVDQKYFAVKKDADMRDRELAVLRSQNRKSSEIVAQLKEVEAQHRILISNLEKQLSDLKQVNATMAAEHKKMETTSAEASRRVESYKNQIGELQSLVKIRDAAVAAARERTTTQEAEVERLRVRADMVQKDKDDWKRKALSNSSEEEEMLRTFALCTVCRNNFKDTALKTCGHLFCHQCVDDRISNRMRKCPNCSRAFDRLDVMSVHH
;
A
#
# COMPACT_ATOMS: atom_id res chain seq x y z
N MET A 1 6.14 5.76 64.98
CA MET A 1 7.21 6.40 64.19
C MET A 1 6.73 6.41 62.75
N GLU A 2 5.96 7.44 62.42
CA GLU A 2 6.35 8.57 61.55
C GLU A 2 6.29 8.16 60.06
N ASP A 3 5.20 8.49 59.37
CA ASP A 3 4.90 9.75 58.67
C ASP A 3 5.64 9.95 57.34
N ARG A 4 4.88 9.88 56.22
CA ARG A 4 5.02 10.78 55.07
C ARG A 4 3.82 10.71 54.09
N LYS A 5 2.84 11.56 54.42
CA LYS A 5 1.98 12.41 53.58
C LYS A 5 1.97 12.24 52.05
N ARG A 6 0.75 12.08 51.50
CA ARG A 6 0.28 12.74 50.26
C ARG A 6 -1.04 13.48 50.52
N PRO A 7 -1.32 14.60 49.84
CA PRO A 7 -2.36 15.57 50.22
C PRO A 7 -3.75 15.21 49.66
N PRO A 8 -4.85 15.58 50.35
CA PRO A 8 -6.19 15.51 49.80
C PRO A 8 -6.50 16.77 48.98
N ILE A 9 -7.07 16.56 47.80
CA ILE A 9 -7.55 17.61 46.90
C ILE A 9 -8.81 18.23 47.50
N SER A 10 -8.72 19.54 47.71
CA SER A 10 -9.77 20.48 48.05
C SER A 10 -10.77 20.63 46.90
N THR A 11 -12.07 20.52 47.21
CA THR A 11 -13.21 21.41 46.85
C THR A 11 -14.49 20.59 46.63
N ALA A 12 -15.25 20.39 47.70
CA ALA A 12 -16.68 20.13 47.61
C ALA A 12 -17.34 21.05 48.65
N GLU A 13 -17.62 22.28 48.23
CA GLU A 13 -18.46 23.21 48.96
C GLU A 13 -19.92 22.75 48.88
N ASP A 14 -20.52 22.70 50.06
CA ASP A 14 -21.90 23.04 50.43
C ASP A 14 -22.94 23.24 49.31
N ILE A 15 -24.11 22.64 49.51
CA ILE A 15 -25.35 23.35 49.86
C ILE A 15 -26.43 22.30 50.13
N ALA A 16 -26.69 22.05 51.42
CA ALA A 16 -27.97 21.55 51.90
C ALA A 16 -29.02 22.69 51.82
N PRO A 17 -30.32 22.39 51.63
CA PRO A 17 -31.34 23.43 51.44
C PRO A 17 -31.66 24.15 52.76
N PRO A 18 -31.85 25.48 52.79
CA PRO A 18 -32.05 26.18 54.03
C PRO A 18 -33.48 26.06 54.58
N SER A 19 -33.49 26.06 55.90
CA SER A 19 -34.60 25.93 56.85
C SER A 19 -35.60 27.09 56.82
N LYS A 20 -36.87 26.75 57.09
CA LYS A 20 -37.96 27.67 57.44
C LYS A 20 -37.68 28.38 58.78
N ARG A 21 -37.72 29.71 58.83
CA ARG A 21 -38.11 30.45 60.04
C ARG A 21 -38.74 31.82 59.77
N HIS A 22 -39.85 32.04 60.48
CA HIS A 22 -40.76 33.19 60.54
C HIS A 22 -40.17 34.50 61.06
N GLN A 23 -40.74 35.64 60.62
CA GLN A 23 -41.22 36.83 61.39
C GLN A 23 -41.22 38.09 60.48
N THR A 24 -42.10 39.11 60.52
CA THR A 24 -43.44 39.43 61.06
C THR A 24 -43.81 40.83 60.53
N VAL A 25 -45.12 41.09 60.25
CA VAL A 25 -45.86 42.39 60.44
C VAL A 25 -45.40 43.59 59.55
N ASN A 26 -46.17 44.18 58.63
CA ASN A 26 -47.42 44.93 58.81
C ASN A 26 -47.93 45.49 57.45
N GLY A 27 -49.25 45.52 57.25
CA GLY A 27 -49.97 46.63 56.58
C GLY A 27 -50.00 46.74 55.04
N SER A 28 -51.16 46.37 54.48
CA SER A 28 -51.99 47.15 53.54
C SER A 28 -52.36 46.47 52.20
N LYS A 29 -53.64 46.66 51.87
CA LYS A 29 -54.40 46.09 50.77
C LYS A 29 -53.84 46.47 49.39
N SER A 30 -53.85 45.51 48.46
CA SER A 30 -54.63 45.64 47.22
C SER A 30 -54.71 44.31 46.47
N LYS A 31 -55.95 43.95 46.16
CA LYS A 31 -56.40 42.81 45.36
C LYS A 31 -56.05 43.08 43.89
N GLY A 32 -55.46 42.11 43.19
CA GLY A 32 -55.22 42.22 41.74
C GLY A 32 -54.41 41.06 41.17
N ASP A 33 -55.07 39.94 40.91
CA ASP A 33 -54.94 39.14 39.68
C ASP A 33 -53.53 38.99 39.05
N SER A 34 -52.53 38.59 39.82
CA SER A 34 -51.17 38.26 39.33
C SER A 34 -50.59 36.99 39.95
N GLY A 35 -51.41 36.24 40.69
CA GLY A 35 -51.02 34.97 41.32
C GLY A 35 -50.97 33.80 40.32
N ASP A 36 -51.99 33.66 39.47
CA ASP A 36 -52.05 32.57 38.48
C ASP A 36 -50.94 32.69 37.43
N ALA A 37 -50.61 33.89 36.95
CA ALA A 37 -49.53 34.09 35.98
C ALA A 37 -48.13 33.84 36.58
N THR A 38 -47.94 34.07 37.89
CA THR A 38 -46.67 33.77 38.57
C THR A 38 -46.56 32.29 38.96
N GLU A 39 -47.67 31.63 39.33
CA GLU A 39 -47.71 30.19 39.52
C GLU A 39 -47.55 29.43 38.20
N GLU A 40 -48.20 29.83 37.11
CA GLU A 40 -48.00 29.24 35.78
C GLU A 40 -46.56 29.41 35.30
N TYR A 41 -45.96 30.60 35.45
CA TYR A 41 -44.57 30.85 35.10
C TYR A 41 -43.59 30.01 35.94
N TRP A 42 -43.90 29.83 37.23
CA TRP A 42 -43.12 28.97 38.12
C TRP A 42 -43.24 27.49 37.73
N ILE A 43 -44.45 27.01 37.43
CA ILE A 43 -44.71 25.64 36.95
C ILE A 43 -44.00 25.41 35.61
N GLU A 44 -44.05 26.37 34.70
CA GLU A 44 -43.38 26.29 33.39
C GLU A 44 -41.84 26.23 33.56
N ASN A 45 -41.26 27.06 34.43
CA ASN A 45 -39.83 27.00 34.72
C ASN A 45 -39.42 25.71 35.47
N TYR A 46 -40.30 25.19 36.33
CA TYR A 46 -40.08 23.92 36.99
C TYR A 46 -40.13 22.75 36.00
N GLN A 47 -41.08 22.76 35.06
CA GLN A 47 -41.18 21.79 33.96
C GLN A 47 -39.98 21.89 33.01
N LYS A 48 -39.58 23.10 32.60
CA LYS A 48 -38.36 23.31 31.80
C LYS A 48 -37.10 22.83 32.54
N GLY A 49 -37.01 23.09 33.84
CA GLY A 49 -35.93 22.60 34.69
C GLY A 49 -35.93 21.08 34.84
N ALA A 50 -37.10 20.45 34.93
CA ALA A 50 -37.24 18.99 34.95
C ALA A 50 -36.84 18.36 33.61
N ILE A 51 -37.29 18.93 32.48
CA ILE A 51 -36.90 18.53 31.13
C ILE A 51 -35.38 18.69 30.94
N TYR A 52 -34.79 19.79 31.42
CA TYR A 52 -33.34 20.00 31.33
C TYR A 52 -32.55 18.98 32.16
N ARG A 53 -33.02 18.65 33.38
CA ARG A 53 -32.43 17.58 34.19
C ARG A 53 -32.52 16.23 33.48
N GLN A 54 -33.67 15.89 32.91
CA GLN A 54 -33.87 14.67 32.14
C GLN A 54 -32.99 14.63 30.87
N LEU A 55 -32.81 15.78 30.19
CA LEU A 55 -31.90 15.90 29.05
C LEU A 55 -30.44 15.68 29.47
N GLN A 56 -30.05 16.19 30.64
CA GLN A 56 -28.71 16.00 31.16
C GLN A 56 -28.46 14.55 31.61
N GLU A 57 -29.48 13.89 32.17
CA GLU A 57 -29.47 12.46 32.51
C GLU A 57 -29.32 11.61 31.24
N THR A 58 -30.16 11.82 30.23
CA THR A 58 -30.08 11.11 28.94
C THR A 58 -28.76 11.36 28.21
N LYS A 59 -28.15 12.55 28.37
CA LYS A 59 -26.81 12.83 27.85
C LYS A 59 -25.72 12.03 28.56
N ARG A 60 -25.83 11.83 29.88
CA ARG A 60 -24.91 10.96 30.66
C ARG A 60 -25.10 9.51 30.28
N GLU A 61 -26.35 9.02 30.24
CA GLU A 61 -26.69 7.66 29.80
C GLU A 61 -26.17 7.39 28.38
N LYS A 62 -26.33 8.37 27.47
CA LYS A 62 -25.76 8.27 26.12
C LYS A 62 -24.25 8.14 26.13
N ALA A 63 -23.53 8.92 26.93
CA ALA A 63 -22.08 8.85 27.03
C ALA A 63 -21.64 7.48 27.60
N ASP A 64 -22.37 6.96 28.60
CA ASP A 64 -22.13 5.63 29.16
C ASP A 64 -22.39 4.52 28.14
N PHE A 65 -23.47 4.62 27.36
CA PHE A 65 -23.75 3.68 26.28
C PHE A 65 -22.71 3.75 25.15
N GLU A 66 -22.26 4.94 24.75
CA GLU A 66 -21.19 5.11 23.76
C GLU A 66 -19.90 4.48 24.25
N SER A 67 -19.53 4.69 25.53
CA SER A 67 -18.37 4.04 26.15
C SER A 67 -18.53 2.51 26.19
N ARG A 68 -19.73 2.01 26.52
CA ARG A 68 -20.02 0.57 26.54
C ARG A 68 -19.92 -0.06 25.15
N VAL A 69 -20.41 0.63 24.12
CA VAL A 69 -20.31 0.19 22.73
C VAL A 69 -18.85 0.15 22.29
N GLU A 70 -18.05 1.16 22.61
CA GLU A 70 -16.62 1.17 22.30
C GLU A 70 -15.88 0.02 22.99
N GLN A 71 -16.20 -0.26 24.26
CA GLN A 71 -15.64 -1.40 25.00
C GLN A 71 -16.04 -2.73 24.36
N LEU A 72 -17.31 -2.87 23.94
CA LEU A 72 -17.80 -4.08 23.28
C LEU A 72 -17.15 -4.28 21.91
N GLN A 73 -16.96 -3.21 21.13
CA GLN A 73 -16.26 -3.26 19.84
C GLN A 73 -14.81 -3.69 20.00
N LYS A 74 -14.09 -3.16 21.00
CA LYS A 74 -12.72 -3.61 21.34
C LYS A 74 -12.69 -5.10 21.70
N ASN A 75 -13.66 -5.56 22.49
CA ASN A 75 -13.76 -6.97 22.86
C ASN A 75 -14.13 -7.88 21.68
N LEU A 76 -14.97 -7.40 20.75
CA LEU A 76 -15.34 -8.11 19.53
C LEU A 76 -14.13 -8.26 18.61
N ALA A 77 -13.41 -7.16 18.32
CA ALA A 77 -12.20 -7.18 17.52
C ALA A 77 -11.15 -8.14 18.11
N TYR A 78 -10.92 -8.07 19.43
CA TYR A 78 -10.01 -8.99 20.13
C TYR A 78 -10.40 -10.47 19.95
N ARG A 79 -11.70 -10.79 20.00
CA ARG A 79 -12.18 -12.17 19.80
C ARG A 79 -12.15 -12.60 18.34
N GLU A 80 -12.46 -11.73 17.41
CA GLU A 80 -12.38 -12.00 15.97
C GLU A 80 -10.94 -12.28 15.53
N ASP A 81 -9.98 -11.50 16.02
CA ASP A 81 -8.55 -11.74 15.78
C ASP A 81 -8.13 -13.13 16.28
N HIS A 82 -8.56 -13.51 17.49
CA HIS A 82 -8.30 -14.85 18.01
C HIS A 82 -8.94 -15.98 17.20
N ILE A 83 -10.17 -15.81 16.74
CA ILE A 83 -10.86 -16.81 15.90
C ILE A 83 -10.14 -16.97 14.57
N ARG A 84 -9.73 -15.87 13.92
CA ARG A 84 -8.96 -15.92 12.66
C ARG A 84 -7.62 -16.64 12.82
N ILE A 85 -6.94 -16.39 13.93
CA ILE A 85 -5.67 -17.06 14.25
C ILE A 85 -5.90 -18.57 14.45
N ILE A 86 -6.96 -18.96 15.17
CA ILE A 86 -7.33 -20.37 15.36
C ILE A 86 -7.69 -21.03 14.03
N GLU A 87 -8.46 -20.36 13.16
CA GLU A 87 -8.81 -20.87 11.83
C GLU A 87 -7.58 -21.05 10.93
N ALA A 88 -6.65 -20.09 10.94
CA ALA A 88 -5.40 -20.18 10.19
C ALA A 88 -4.54 -21.36 10.67
N TRP A 89 -4.46 -21.56 11.99
CA TRP A 89 -3.76 -22.69 12.59
C TRP A 89 -4.39 -24.03 12.19
N TRP A 90 -5.72 -24.17 12.26
CA TRP A 90 -6.41 -25.40 11.87
C TRP A 90 -6.29 -25.72 10.38
N LYS A 91 -6.36 -24.71 9.50
CA LYS A 91 -6.13 -24.91 8.05
C LYS A 91 -4.72 -25.41 7.78
N GLN A 92 -3.71 -24.86 8.47
CA GLN A 92 -2.34 -25.32 8.33
C GLN A 92 -2.18 -26.79 8.77
N VAL A 93 -2.77 -27.17 9.91
CA VAL A 93 -2.72 -28.57 10.37
C VAL A 93 -3.41 -29.51 9.38
N LEU A 94 -4.54 -29.12 8.79
CA LEU A 94 -5.23 -29.91 7.77
C LEU A 94 -4.42 -30.06 6.48
N GLU A 95 -3.80 -28.97 5.99
CA GLU A 95 -2.91 -29.00 4.82
C GLU A 95 -1.70 -29.93 5.04
N GLU A 96 -1.09 -29.87 6.22
CA GLU A 96 0.03 -30.75 6.59
C GLU A 96 -0.41 -32.24 6.68
N MET A 97 -1.64 -32.51 7.14
CA MET A 97 -2.21 -33.86 7.17
C MET A 97 -2.58 -34.38 5.78
N GLU A 98 -3.13 -33.56 4.89
CA GLU A 98 -3.47 -33.94 3.50
C GLU A 98 -2.22 -34.32 2.70
N GLN A 99 -1.13 -33.57 2.85
CA GLN A 99 0.16 -33.86 2.21
C GLN A 99 0.75 -35.22 2.65
N LEU A 100 0.39 -35.72 3.83
CA LEU A 100 0.89 -36.98 4.37
C LEU A 100 0.04 -38.19 3.94
N VAL A 101 -1.20 -37.99 3.45
CA VAL A 101 -2.19 -39.06 3.21
C VAL A 101 -2.44 -39.35 1.71
N ASP A 102 -2.25 -38.42 0.78
CA ASP A 102 -2.59 -38.64 -0.64
C ASP A 102 -1.53 -39.48 -1.41
N PRO A 103 -1.88 -40.67 -1.94
CA PRO A 103 -0.97 -41.51 -2.72
C PRO A 103 -0.88 -41.15 -4.21
N ALA A 104 -1.64 -40.17 -4.71
CA ALA A 104 -1.67 -39.76 -6.12
C ALA A 104 -0.77 -38.57 -6.47
N LEU A 105 -0.13 -37.95 -5.46
CA LEU A 105 0.84 -36.87 -5.63
C LEU A 105 2.26 -37.39 -5.40
N PRO A 106 3.29 -36.84 -6.08
CA PRO A 106 4.69 -37.25 -5.88
C PRO A 106 5.09 -37.19 -4.40
N PRO A 107 6.06 -38.01 -3.95
CA PRO A 107 6.39 -38.16 -2.53
C PRO A 107 6.66 -36.80 -1.87
N SER A 108 6.00 -36.61 -0.74
CA SER A 108 5.54 -35.36 -0.14
C SER A 108 6.62 -34.36 0.28
N SER A 109 6.28 -33.08 0.13
CA SER A 109 6.87 -31.87 0.74
C SER A 109 6.76 -31.75 2.28
N GLY A 110 6.51 -32.87 2.97
CA GLY A 110 6.33 -32.91 4.42
C GLY A 110 7.60 -33.32 5.16
N PRO A 111 7.83 -32.85 6.40
CA PRO A 111 9.03 -33.17 7.18
C PRO A 111 9.23 -34.69 7.35
N SER A 112 10.45 -35.18 7.10
CA SER A 112 10.78 -36.61 7.18
C SER A 112 11.04 -37.11 8.61
N ASN A 113 11.24 -36.21 9.58
CA ASN A 113 11.48 -36.51 11.00
C ASN A 113 10.67 -35.57 11.91
N PRO A 114 10.31 -36.00 13.15
CA PRO A 114 9.54 -35.18 14.07
C PRO A 114 10.31 -33.91 14.54
N PRO A 115 9.61 -32.81 14.84
CA PRO A 115 8.15 -32.67 14.89
C PRO A 115 7.53 -32.41 13.51
N TYR A 116 6.52 -33.18 13.16
CA TYR A 116 5.86 -33.08 11.84
C TYR A 116 4.93 -31.88 11.71
N ILE A 117 4.55 -31.28 12.85
CA ILE A 117 3.68 -30.11 12.92
C ILE A 117 4.52 -28.94 13.42
N THR A 118 4.73 -27.94 12.58
CA THR A 118 5.50 -26.75 12.96
C THR A 118 4.66 -25.85 13.88
N SER A 119 5.26 -25.33 14.96
CA SER A 119 4.55 -24.43 15.88
C SER A 119 4.43 -23.03 15.28
N THR A 120 3.20 -22.53 15.17
CA THR A 120 2.95 -21.10 14.96
C THR A 120 3.24 -20.36 16.26
N HIS A 121 4.45 -19.79 16.39
CA HIS A 121 4.82 -18.97 17.53
C HIS A 121 4.24 -17.55 17.34
N PHE A 122 3.19 -17.22 18.09
CA PHE A 122 2.62 -15.86 18.12
C PHE A 122 3.38 -15.02 19.15
N LYS A 123 4.46 -14.36 18.73
CA LYS A 123 5.40 -13.65 19.63
C LYS A 123 4.79 -12.53 20.49
N ASP A 124 3.56 -12.08 20.24
CA ASP A 124 3.04 -10.82 20.78
C ASP A 124 1.81 -10.94 21.70
N ASN A 125 1.46 -12.14 22.20
CA ASN A 125 0.34 -12.26 23.16
C ASN A 125 0.53 -13.39 24.19
N GLU A 126 1.15 -13.08 25.33
CA GLU A 126 1.51 -14.04 26.39
C GLU A 126 0.29 -14.78 27.00
N GLU A 127 -0.86 -14.12 27.11
CA GLU A 127 -2.06 -14.70 27.72
C GLU A 127 -2.77 -15.68 26.76
N PHE A 128 -2.75 -15.37 25.46
CA PHE A 128 -3.28 -16.24 24.40
C PHE A 128 -2.36 -17.43 24.12
N GLN A 129 -1.04 -17.22 24.16
CA GLN A 129 -0.06 -18.30 24.01
C GLN A 129 -0.25 -19.38 25.08
N ARG A 130 -0.54 -18.97 26.33
CA ARG A 130 -0.83 -19.91 27.42
C ARG A 130 -2.10 -20.75 27.19
N HIS A 131 -3.16 -20.15 26.63
CA HIS A 131 -4.42 -20.84 26.36
C HIS A 131 -4.33 -21.76 25.13
N LEU A 132 -3.61 -21.32 24.10
CA LEU A 132 -3.28 -22.17 22.96
C LEU A 132 -2.33 -23.30 23.35
N ASP A 133 -1.33 -23.09 24.19
CA ASP A 133 -0.37 -24.13 24.58
C ASP A 133 -1.05 -25.30 25.33
N GLU A 134 -2.05 -25.02 26.18
CA GLU A 134 -2.82 -26.07 26.86
C GLU A 134 -3.68 -26.89 25.89
N ALA A 135 -4.38 -26.26 24.93
CA ALA A 135 -5.24 -26.97 23.97
C ALA A 135 -4.44 -27.59 22.80
N ALA A 136 -3.41 -26.90 22.31
CA ALA A 136 -2.58 -27.32 21.18
C ALA A 136 -1.56 -28.39 21.58
N SER A 137 -1.08 -28.43 22.83
CA SER A 137 -0.18 -29.51 23.27
C SER A 137 -0.85 -30.88 23.18
N ASP A 138 -2.13 -30.96 23.52
CA ASP A 138 -2.88 -32.22 23.52
C ASP A 138 -3.23 -32.69 22.09
N ILE A 139 -3.53 -31.74 21.20
CA ILE A 139 -3.78 -31.99 19.77
C ILE A 139 -2.49 -32.38 19.05
N LYS A 140 -1.38 -31.63 19.26
CA LYS A 140 -0.07 -31.92 18.68
C LYS A 140 0.41 -33.32 19.09
N ARG A 141 0.33 -33.65 20.37
CA ARG A 141 0.72 -34.97 20.89
C ARG A 141 -0.04 -36.11 20.21
N ARG A 142 -1.35 -35.95 19.98
CA ARG A 142 -2.20 -36.97 19.33
C ARG A 142 -1.96 -37.04 17.82
N ALA A 143 -1.77 -35.91 17.17
CA ALA A 143 -1.51 -35.84 15.73
C ALA A 143 -0.11 -36.36 15.38
N GLU A 144 0.93 -36.00 16.14
CA GLU A 144 2.28 -36.54 15.98
C GLU A 144 2.36 -38.06 16.19
N ALA A 145 1.54 -38.62 17.09
CA ALA A 145 1.47 -40.08 17.28
C ALA A 145 0.87 -40.82 16.06
N VAL A 146 -0.07 -40.18 15.36
CA VAL A 146 -0.66 -40.71 14.12
C VAL A 146 0.30 -40.55 12.94
N LEU A 147 0.96 -39.39 12.83
CA LEU A 147 1.92 -39.10 11.76
C LEU A 147 3.19 -39.95 11.86
N ASN A 148 3.71 -40.21 13.06
CA ASN A 148 4.82 -41.14 13.28
C ASN A 148 4.52 -42.57 12.80
N ARG A 149 3.27 -43.03 12.92
CA ARG A 149 2.83 -44.35 12.41
C ARG A 149 2.73 -44.39 10.88
N ILE A 150 2.48 -43.25 10.24
CA ILE A 150 2.42 -43.13 8.77
C ILE A 150 3.84 -42.97 8.20
N ALA A 151 4.68 -42.13 8.82
CA ALA A 151 6.06 -41.88 8.39
C ALA A 151 6.95 -43.13 8.47
N SER A 152 6.76 -43.99 9.47
CA SER A 152 7.48 -45.27 9.60
C SER A 152 7.18 -46.30 8.48
N SER A 153 6.27 -45.98 7.55
CA SER A 153 6.02 -46.77 6.33
C SER A 153 6.74 -46.24 5.07
N ARG A 154 7.37 -45.06 5.13
CA ARG A 154 8.09 -44.42 4.02
C ARG A 154 9.59 -44.38 4.37
N GLY A 155 10.41 -45.18 3.68
CA GLY A 155 11.83 -45.38 3.99
C GLY A 155 12.71 -44.11 3.91
N GLU A 156 13.99 -44.24 4.31
CA GLU A 156 14.95 -43.14 4.48
C GLU A 156 15.33 -42.42 3.16
N PHE A 157 15.37 -41.08 3.21
CA PHE A 157 15.76 -40.20 2.11
C PHE A 157 17.08 -39.45 2.39
N SER A 158 17.73 -39.03 1.30
CA SER A 158 19.06 -38.38 1.24
C SER A 158 19.10 -36.97 1.89
N PRO A 159 20.19 -36.59 2.58
CA PRO A 159 20.30 -35.36 3.38
C PRO A 159 20.19 -34.04 2.59
N ASN A 160 20.47 -34.03 1.28
CA ASN A 160 20.41 -32.79 0.48
C ASN A 160 18.97 -32.33 0.17
N ILE A 161 17.99 -33.22 0.31
CA ILE A 161 16.57 -32.91 0.10
C ILE A 161 15.99 -32.22 1.35
N ALA A 162 16.45 -32.61 2.55
CA ALA A 162 16.01 -32.03 3.82
C ALA A 162 16.34 -30.54 3.97
N ASP A 163 17.52 -30.10 3.54
CA ASP A 163 17.93 -28.69 3.61
C ASP A 163 17.10 -27.80 2.67
N LEU A 164 16.71 -28.33 1.51
CA LEU A 164 15.82 -27.65 0.56
C LEU A 164 14.39 -27.56 1.10
N GLU A 165 13.91 -28.62 1.76
CA GLU A 165 12.60 -28.66 2.41
C GLU A 165 12.49 -27.63 3.55
N GLU A 166 13.52 -27.49 4.39
CA GLU A 166 13.55 -26.47 5.45
C GLU A 166 13.46 -25.05 4.88
N ARG A 167 14.18 -24.81 3.77
CA ARG A 167 14.16 -23.51 3.08
C ARG A 167 12.79 -23.18 2.49
N VAL A 168 12.13 -24.17 1.87
CA VAL A 168 10.79 -24.00 1.29
C VAL A 168 9.76 -23.74 2.38
N ASN A 169 9.81 -24.49 3.48
CA ASN A 169 8.89 -24.30 4.61
C ASN A 169 9.07 -22.92 5.28
N SER A 170 10.31 -22.45 5.42
CA SER A 170 10.59 -21.10 5.92
C SER A 170 10.01 -20.01 5.01
N LEU A 171 10.13 -20.17 3.70
CA LEU A 171 9.58 -19.23 2.71
C LEU A 171 8.04 -19.26 2.69
N LEU A 172 7.44 -20.44 2.83
CA LEU A 172 5.98 -20.59 2.90
C LEU A 172 5.41 -19.95 4.16
N ALA A 173 6.08 -20.10 5.30
CA ALA A 173 5.72 -19.43 6.55
C ALA A 173 5.80 -17.90 6.42
N GLN A 174 6.84 -17.38 5.76
CA GLN A 174 6.96 -15.95 5.47
C GLN A 174 5.86 -15.46 4.53
N GLN A 175 5.51 -16.23 3.49
CA GLN A 175 4.40 -15.89 2.58
C GLN A 175 3.06 -15.80 3.34
N LYS A 176 2.78 -16.76 4.22
CA LYS A 176 1.55 -16.78 5.02
C LYS A 176 1.49 -15.59 6.01
N ASP A 177 2.61 -15.22 6.61
CA ASP A 177 2.71 -14.01 7.46
C ASP A 177 2.41 -12.72 6.67
N TYR A 178 2.92 -12.61 5.42
CA TYR A 178 2.59 -11.47 4.56
C TYR A 178 1.11 -11.41 4.18
N LEU A 179 0.45 -12.56 3.96
CA LEU A 179 -0.99 -12.61 3.66
C LEU A 179 -1.82 -12.11 4.84
N VAL A 180 -1.50 -12.53 6.07
CA VAL A 180 -2.19 -12.04 7.28
C VAL A 180 -2.00 -10.53 7.45
N LYS A 181 -0.79 -10.02 7.20
CA LYS A 181 -0.51 -8.57 7.23
C LYS A 181 -1.27 -7.81 6.15
N LEU A 182 -1.41 -8.39 4.95
CA LEU A 182 -2.17 -7.80 3.85
C LEU A 182 -3.66 -7.71 4.20
N ASP A 183 -4.25 -8.78 4.72
CA ASP A 183 -5.66 -8.80 5.15
C ASP A 183 -5.93 -7.78 6.26
N ARG A 184 -5.01 -7.66 7.22
CA ARG A 184 -5.09 -6.64 8.28
C ARG A 184 -5.03 -5.22 7.70
N ALA A 185 -4.10 -4.95 6.79
CA ALA A 185 -3.99 -3.65 6.14
C ALA A 185 -5.23 -3.31 5.29
N HIS A 186 -5.85 -4.31 4.65
CA HIS A 186 -7.10 -4.13 3.92
C HIS A 186 -8.25 -3.73 4.85
N GLN A 187 -8.41 -4.39 5.99
CA GLN A 187 -9.44 -4.02 6.97
C GLN A 187 -9.19 -2.67 7.63
N GLU A 188 -7.94 -2.34 7.94
CA GLU A 188 -7.58 -1.00 8.44
C GLU A 188 -7.92 0.09 7.41
N ASN A 189 -7.73 -0.18 6.11
CA ASN A 189 -8.10 0.74 5.03
C ASN A 189 -9.63 0.90 4.90
N GLU A 190 -10.39 -0.20 4.96
CA GLU A 190 -11.86 -0.14 4.97
C GLU A 190 -12.39 0.66 6.19
N GLN A 191 -11.83 0.41 7.38
CA GLN A 191 -12.20 1.13 8.59
C GLN A 191 -11.88 2.64 8.50
N LEU A 192 -10.68 2.99 8.01
CA LEU A 192 -10.28 4.39 7.81
C LEU A 192 -11.15 5.07 6.75
N SER A 193 -11.56 4.36 5.70
CA SER A 193 -12.48 4.86 4.68
C SER A 193 -13.86 5.15 5.25
N GLU A 194 -14.39 4.25 6.09
CA GLU A 194 -15.65 4.51 6.82
C GLU A 194 -15.55 5.71 7.77
N ASP A 195 -14.44 5.84 8.51
CA ASP A 195 -14.25 6.93 9.45
C ASP A 195 -14.06 8.27 8.73
N LEU A 196 -13.41 8.27 7.56
CA LEU A 196 -13.34 9.42 6.67
C LEU A 196 -14.73 9.82 6.16
N ASN A 197 -15.58 8.86 5.79
CA ASN A 197 -16.96 9.12 5.38
C ASN A 197 -17.80 9.71 6.54
N LYS A 198 -17.67 9.17 7.75
CA LYS A 198 -18.32 9.70 8.96
C LYS A 198 -17.84 11.11 9.30
N ALA A 199 -16.53 11.37 9.21
CA ALA A 199 -15.95 12.69 9.42
C ALA A 199 -16.44 13.69 8.36
N SER A 200 -16.45 13.31 7.09
CA SER A 200 -16.95 14.13 5.98
C SER A 200 -18.42 14.51 6.17
N LEU A 201 -19.26 13.57 6.61
CA LEU A 201 -20.66 13.85 6.92
C LEU A 201 -20.82 14.81 8.12
N ARG A 202 -19.95 14.71 9.14
CA ARG A 202 -19.92 15.65 10.28
C ARG A 202 -19.50 17.06 9.81
N PHE A 203 -18.48 17.16 8.97
CA PHE A 203 -18.05 18.44 8.40
C PHE A 203 -19.15 19.06 7.54
N PHE A 204 -19.78 18.30 6.65
CA PHE A 204 -20.91 18.78 5.83
C PHE A 204 -22.10 19.26 6.69
N LYS A 205 -22.41 18.56 7.79
CA LYS A 205 -23.45 19.00 8.74
C LYS A 205 -23.03 20.27 9.50
N ALA A 206 -21.76 20.41 9.86
CA ALA A 206 -21.24 21.60 10.53
C ALA A 206 -21.22 22.81 9.59
N GLU A 207 -20.85 22.61 8.32
CA GLU A 207 -20.87 23.61 7.26
C GLU A 207 -22.30 24.08 6.99
N LYS A 208 -23.26 23.15 6.81
CA LYS A 208 -24.69 23.50 6.72
C LYS A 208 -25.23 24.24 7.95
N ARG A 209 -24.70 23.98 9.16
CA ARG A 209 -25.05 24.74 10.37
C ARG A 209 -24.45 26.14 10.35
N MET A 210 -23.20 26.28 9.91
CA MET A 210 -22.55 27.57 9.74
C MET A 210 -23.25 28.42 8.68
N ASP A 211 -23.68 27.85 7.57
CA ASP A 211 -24.46 28.55 6.53
C ASP A 211 -25.83 29.00 7.03
N ARG A 212 -26.48 28.19 7.89
CA ARG A 212 -27.71 28.59 8.58
C ARG A 212 -27.47 29.75 9.55
N LEU A 213 -26.34 29.79 10.25
CA LEU A 213 -25.95 30.89 11.15
C LEU A 213 -25.51 32.15 10.40
N LYS A 214 -24.96 32.01 9.19
CA LYS A 214 -24.63 33.13 8.28
C LYS A 214 -25.85 33.66 7.52
N SER A 215 -26.98 32.96 7.55
CA SER A 215 -28.22 33.42 6.91
C SER A 215 -28.73 34.69 7.58
N ALA A 216 -28.92 35.74 6.77
CA ALA A 216 -29.35 37.08 7.20
C ALA A 216 -30.70 37.08 7.96
N GLN A 217 -31.52 36.04 7.78
CA GLN A 217 -32.79 35.88 8.47
C GLN A 217 -32.60 35.50 9.95
N VAL A 218 -31.59 34.69 10.28
CA VAL A 218 -31.27 34.25 11.65
C VAL A 218 -30.56 35.37 12.42
N GLN A 219 -29.65 36.11 11.76
CA GLN A 219 -28.96 37.25 12.35
C GLN A 219 -29.91 38.41 12.71
N LYS A 220 -30.97 38.64 11.91
CA LYS A 220 -32.00 39.64 12.23
C LYS A 220 -32.84 39.24 13.45
N LEU A 221 -33.15 37.96 13.61
CA LEU A 221 -33.89 37.45 14.78
C LEU A 221 -33.03 37.52 16.06
N GLU A 222 -31.73 37.23 15.98
CA GLU A 222 -30.80 37.37 17.11
C GLU A 222 -30.56 38.84 17.51
N GLN A 223 -30.44 39.76 16.54
CA GLN A 223 -30.33 41.19 16.82
C GLN A 223 -31.59 41.78 17.47
N GLN A 224 -32.79 41.29 17.11
CA GLN A 224 -34.05 41.69 17.77
C GLN A 224 -34.14 41.20 19.23
N PHE A 225 -33.58 40.02 19.55
CA PHE A 225 -33.51 39.52 20.91
C PHE A 225 -32.53 40.29 21.80
N ILE A 226 -31.37 40.70 21.26
CA ILE A 226 -30.36 41.46 22.02
C ILE A 226 -30.77 42.93 22.22
N ALA A 227 -31.52 43.52 21.29
CA ALA A 227 -32.04 44.89 21.42
C ALA A 227 -33.11 45.02 22.52
N SER A 228 -33.76 43.92 22.91
CA SER A 228 -34.84 43.90 23.92
C SER A 228 -34.33 43.77 25.36
N ALA A 229 -33.01 43.63 25.58
CA ALA A 229 -32.39 43.47 26.90
C ALA A 229 -31.36 44.58 27.17
N LYS A 230 -31.82 45.78 27.54
CA LYS A 230 -30.98 46.81 28.19
C LYS A 230 -31.61 47.30 29.49
N PRO A 231 -30.90 47.27 30.64
CA PRO A 231 -31.39 47.82 31.90
C PRO A 231 -31.10 49.33 32.01
N THR A 232 -32.07 50.07 32.55
CA THR A 232 -32.00 51.48 32.92
C THR A 232 -31.27 51.66 34.26
N ILE A 233 -30.24 52.51 34.31
CA ILE A 233 -29.53 52.91 35.53
C ILE A 233 -30.12 54.25 36.01
N ALA A 234 -30.61 54.26 37.24
CA ALA A 234 -31.15 55.43 37.94
C ALA A 234 -30.02 56.29 38.53
N GLY A 235 -30.07 57.60 38.28
CA GLY A 235 -29.22 58.58 38.94
C GLY A 235 -29.76 58.95 40.31
N GLY A 236 -28.94 58.80 41.35
CA GLY A 236 -29.21 59.27 42.71
C GLY A 236 -28.51 60.60 42.95
N GLU A 237 -29.30 61.64 43.21
CA GLU A 237 -28.86 62.92 43.76
C GLU A 237 -28.47 62.76 45.24
N ASN A 238 -27.38 63.40 45.67
CA ASN A 238 -27.03 63.47 47.09
C ASN A 238 -26.55 64.89 47.46
N GLY A 239 -27.35 65.52 48.34
CA GLY A 239 -26.92 66.12 49.61
C GLY A 239 -25.92 67.27 49.59
N SER A 240 -26.42 68.50 49.64
CA SER A 240 -25.68 69.67 50.10
C SER A 240 -25.64 69.71 51.63
N ASP A 241 -24.44 69.61 52.22
CA ASP A 241 -24.22 69.96 53.63
C ASP A 241 -23.29 71.16 53.74
N SER A 242 -23.80 72.20 54.39
CA SER A 242 -23.13 73.43 54.78
C SER A 242 -22.24 73.18 56.00
N ALA A 243 -20.94 73.49 55.89
CA ALA A 243 -20.02 73.50 57.03
C ALA A 243 -19.41 74.90 57.23
N GLU A 244 -19.51 75.37 58.47
CA GLU A 244 -19.10 76.67 58.97
C GLU A 244 -17.58 76.87 58.88
N ALA A 245 -17.18 78.08 58.48
CA ALA A 245 -15.81 78.50 58.30
C ALA A 245 -15.20 79.01 59.62
N ASN A 246 -14.04 78.46 60.00
CA ASN A 246 -13.05 79.20 60.76
C ASN A 246 -11.64 78.63 60.49
N GLY A 247 -10.74 79.46 59.93
CA GLY A 247 -9.29 79.21 59.85
C GLY A 247 -8.71 78.49 58.61
N ASN A 248 -9.48 77.74 57.83
CA ASN A 248 -8.98 76.91 56.70
C ASN A 248 -9.27 77.45 55.29
N ALA A 249 -9.87 78.65 55.16
CA ALA A 249 -10.37 79.15 53.88
C ALA A 249 -9.27 79.36 52.83
N ALA A 250 -8.09 79.83 53.22
CA ALA A 250 -6.98 80.08 52.29
C ALA A 250 -6.38 78.78 51.74
N GLU A 251 -6.15 77.77 52.58
CA GLU A 251 -5.62 76.47 52.14
C GLU A 251 -6.64 75.69 51.29
N ALA A 252 -7.93 75.79 51.63
CA ALA A 252 -9.00 75.21 50.83
C ALA A 252 -9.13 75.89 49.46
N LEU A 253 -8.94 77.21 49.39
CA LEU A 253 -8.94 77.97 48.13
C LEU A 253 -7.78 77.55 47.22
N ILE A 254 -6.57 77.37 47.79
CA ILE A 254 -5.40 76.89 47.04
C ILE A 254 -5.63 75.47 46.50
N LYS A 255 -6.16 74.56 47.34
CA LYS A 255 -6.50 73.20 46.89
C LYS A 255 -7.58 73.19 45.81
N PHE A 256 -8.53 74.13 45.87
CA PHE A 256 -9.56 74.30 44.85
C PHE A 256 -8.98 74.84 43.53
N GLU A 257 -8.07 75.82 43.58
CA GLU A 257 -7.37 76.34 42.40
C GLU A 257 -6.46 75.28 41.78
N GLU A 258 -5.71 74.52 42.59
CA GLU A 258 -4.92 73.35 42.14
C GLU A 258 -5.80 72.31 41.45
N ALA A 259 -6.93 71.93 42.06
CA ALA A 259 -7.84 70.95 41.49
C ALA A 259 -8.50 71.48 40.20
N SER A 260 -8.85 72.76 40.15
CA SER A 260 -9.44 73.39 38.97
C SER A 260 -8.47 73.42 37.79
N ALA A 261 -7.18 73.67 38.05
CA ALA A 261 -6.15 73.64 37.02
C ALA A 261 -5.86 72.22 36.51
N VAL A 262 -5.87 71.22 37.39
CA VAL A 262 -5.80 69.80 37.00
C VAL A 262 -7.00 69.40 36.13
N VAL A 263 -8.22 69.78 36.53
CA VAL A 263 -9.44 69.48 35.76
C VAL A 263 -9.41 70.17 34.40
N ALA A 264 -8.93 71.42 34.33
CA ALA A 264 -8.75 72.12 33.06
C ALA A 264 -7.76 71.40 32.15
N LYS A 265 -6.61 70.92 32.69
CA LYS A 265 -5.63 70.16 31.92
C LYS A 265 -6.15 68.80 31.48
N GLN A 266 -6.89 68.10 32.33
CA GLN A 266 -7.55 66.84 31.99
C GLN A 266 -8.61 67.02 30.90
N LYS A 267 -9.34 68.15 30.92
CA LYS A 267 -10.29 68.48 29.86
C LYS A 267 -9.58 68.71 28.52
N GLU A 268 -8.47 69.45 28.51
CA GLU A 268 -7.63 69.64 27.33
C GLU A 268 -7.10 68.29 26.79
N GLN A 269 -6.61 67.42 27.68
CA GLN A 269 -6.15 66.06 27.32
C GLN A 269 -7.29 65.21 26.72
N LEU A 270 -8.50 65.33 27.26
CA LEU A 270 -9.67 64.59 26.77
C LEU A 270 -10.13 65.11 25.41
N GLU A 271 -10.10 66.43 25.19
CA GLU A 271 -10.39 67.04 23.89
C GLU A 271 -9.34 66.64 22.84
N ALA A 272 -8.05 66.59 23.21
CA ALA A 272 -6.98 66.09 22.34
C ALA A 272 -7.18 64.59 21.99
N ALA A 273 -7.49 63.75 22.98
CA ALA A 273 -7.77 62.34 22.74
C ALA A 273 -9.01 62.12 21.85
N GLN A 274 -10.05 62.97 21.98
CA GLN A 274 -11.21 62.94 21.10
C GLN A 274 -10.88 63.36 19.67
N ALA A 275 -9.98 64.34 19.49
CA ALA A 275 -9.47 64.71 18.18
C ALA A 275 -8.69 63.57 17.52
N ASP A 276 -7.82 62.89 18.27
CA ASP A 276 -7.08 61.71 17.80
C ASP A 276 -8.00 60.53 17.46
N ILE A 277 -9.05 60.30 18.25
CA ILE A 277 -10.05 59.28 17.92
C ILE A 277 -10.75 59.62 16.59
N LYS A 278 -11.07 60.90 16.38
CA LYS A 278 -11.70 61.35 15.15
C LYS A 278 -10.78 61.18 13.94
N THR A 279 -9.51 61.55 14.03
CA THR A 279 -8.54 61.33 12.94
C THR A 279 -8.34 59.84 12.65
N LEU A 280 -8.20 59.00 13.68
CA LEU A 280 -8.12 57.54 13.50
C LEU A 280 -9.40 56.96 12.88
N GLN A 281 -10.57 57.49 13.22
CA GLN A 281 -11.83 57.09 12.58
C GLN A 281 -11.88 57.49 11.11
N GLU A 282 -11.42 58.70 10.77
CA GLU A 282 -11.30 59.17 9.39
C GLU A 282 -10.30 58.32 8.59
N GLU A 283 -9.13 58.02 9.14
CA GLU A 283 -8.13 57.12 8.53
C GLU A 283 -8.67 55.70 8.35
N ASN A 284 -9.36 55.14 9.34
CA ASN A 284 -9.97 53.81 9.24
C ASN A 284 -11.06 53.78 8.16
N SER A 285 -11.82 54.87 8.04
CA SER A 285 -12.84 55.02 6.99
C SER A 285 -12.20 55.17 5.61
N ALA A 286 -11.11 55.92 5.49
CA ALA A 286 -10.33 56.03 4.26
C ALA A 286 -9.68 54.70 3.85
N LEU A 287 -9.14 53.94 4.81
CA LEU A 287 -8.59 52.59 4.57
C LEU A 287 -9.67 51.59 4.17
N LYS A 288 -10.86 51.65 4.77
CA LYS A 288 -12.01 50.84 4.37
C LYS A 288 -12.47 51.16 2.94
N ALA A 289 -12.62 52.44 2.63
CA ALA A 289 -12.96 52.90 1.29
C ALA A 289 -11.90 52.49 0.26
N ARG A 290 -10.61 52.57 0.62
CA ARG A 290 -9.51 52.10 -0.24
C ARG A 290 -9.55 50.59 -0.45
N ARG A 291 -9.84 49.80 0.59
CA ARG A 291 -10.01 48.35 0.48
C ARG A 291 -11.18 47.99 -0.44
N GLU A 292 -12.29 48.70 -0.32
CA GLU A 292 -13.49 48.49 -1.13
C GLU A 292 -13.37 49.04 -2.55
N GLY A 293 -12.42 49.96 -2.78
CA GLY A 293 -12.10 50.54 -4.09
C GLY A 293 -10.92 49.88 -4.81
N LEU A 294 -10.29 48.83 -4.26
CA LEU A 294 -9.28 48.06 -4.98
C LEU A 294 -9.92 47.33 -6.17
N THR A 295 -9.35 47.53 -7.35
CA THR A 295 -9.84 46.97 -8.61
C THR A 295 -9.01 45.78 -9.06
N ASP A 296 -9.53 44.97 -9.99
CA ASP A 296 -8.78 43.84 -10.56
C ASP A 296 -7.44 44.26 -11.18
N GLU A 297 -7.33 45.49 -11.71
CA GLU A 297 -6.08 46.07 -12.20
C GLU A 297 -5.02 46.24 -11.10
N ASP A 298 -5.44 46.59 -9.89
CA ASP A 298 -4.55 46.69 -8.74
C ASP A 298 -4.05 45.30 -8.31
N PHE A 299 -4.92 44.29 -8.37
CA PHE A 299 -4.56 42.90 -8.12
C PHE A 299 -3.59 42.35 -9.17
N ILE A 300 -3.81 42.64 -10.46
CA ILE A 300 -2.94 42.21 -11.56
C ILE A 300 -1.52 42.76 -11.39
N ARG A 301 -1.38 43.96 -10.83
CA ARG A 301 -0.08 44.59 -10.57
C ARG A 301 0.67 43.99 -9.37
N THR A 302 0.00 43.23 -8.51
CA THR A 302 0.67 42.56 -7.39
C THR A 302 1.64 41.48 -7.87
N ASP A 303 2.76 41.34 -7.17
CA ASP A 303 3.79 40.36 -7.56
C ASP A 303 3.32 38.91 -7.39
N VAL A 304 2.39 38.68 -6.45
CA VAL A 304 1.73 37.38 -6.27
C VAL A 304 0.94 36.99 -7.51
N PHE A 305 0.16 37.90 -8.09
CA PHE A 305 -0.58 37.63 -9.32
C PHE A 305 0.36 37.39 -10.51
N LYS A 306 1.42 38.20 -10.66
CA LYS A 306 2.41 38.00 -11.72
C LYS A 306 3.10 36.64 -11.62
N GLN A 307 3.47 36.22 -10.41
CA GLN A 307 4.07 34.91 -10.16
C GLN A 307 3.10 33.78 -10.50
N PHE A 308 1.83 33.89 -10.07
CA PHE A 308 0.79 32.93 -10.42
C PHE A 308 0.57 32.85 -11.93
N LYS A 309 0.51 34.00 -12.63
CA LYS A 309 0.40 34.06 -14.08
C LYS A 309 1.58 33.38 -14.77
N SER A 310 2.82 33.65 -14.33
CA SER A 310 4.02 32.98 -14.87
C SER A 310 3.96 31.46 -14.68
N GLN A 311 3.56 30.99 -13.51
CA GLN A 311 3.40 29.56 -13.25
C GLN A 311 2.32 28.94 -14.14
N ASN A 312 1.20 29.64 -14.33
CA ASN A 312 0.12 29.18 -15.20
C ASN A 312 0.56 29.12 -16.67
N GLU A 313 1.31 30.12 -17.15
CA GLU A 313 1.89 30.11 -18.50
C GLU A 313 2.87 28.94 -18.70
N ASP A 314 3.70 28.64 -17.71
CA ASP A 314 4.62 27.51 -17.77
C ASP A 314 3.90 26.15 -17.71
N LEU A 315 2.80 26.05 -16.93
CA LEU A 315 1.92 24.88 -16.94
C LEU A 315 1.28 24.69 -18.32
N ILE A 316 0.76 25.76 -18.94
CA ILE A 316 0.18 25.70 -20.29
C ILE A 316 1.23 25.21 -21.31
N LYS A 317 2.46 25.76 -21.27
CA LYS A 317 3.55 25.28 -22.15
C LYS A 317 3.86 23.80 -21.93
N ARG A 318 3.88 23.35 -20.67
CA ARG A 318 4.14 21.94 -20.35
C ARG A 318 3.02 21.02 -20.84
N VAL A 319 1.76 21.42 -20.67
CA VAL A 319 0.60 20.68 -21.19
C VAL A 319 0.69 20.57 -22.71
N ASN A 320 0.92 21.68 -23.42
CA ASN A 320 1.05 21.66 -24.88
C ASN A 320 2.22 20.77 -25.35
N HIS A 321 3.35 20.79 -24.65
CA HIS A 321 4.48 19.92 -24.97
C HIS A 321 4.14 18.44 -24.76
N LEU A 322 3.45 18.10 -23.65
CA LEU A 322 2.99 16.75 -23.36
C LEU A 322 1.95 16.26 -24.37
N GLU A 323 1.02 17.12 -24.79
CA GLU A 323 0.04 16.80 -25.84
C GLU A 323 0.73 16.52 -27.18
N ALA A 324 1.72 17.34 -27.56
CA ALA A 324 2.49 17.12 -28.77
C ALA A 324 3.29 15.81 -28.73
N THR A 325 3.95 15.51 -27.61
CA THR A 325 4.68 14.23 -27.45
C THR A 325 3.72 13.03 -27.40
N ASN A 326 2.57 13.15 -26.76
CA ASN A 326 1.57 12.09 -26.74
C ASN A 326 1.04 11.78 -28.15
N LYS A 327 0.80 12.82 -28.96
CA LYS A 327 0.42 12.66 -30.36
C LYS A 327 1.51 11.96 -31.16
N GLN A 328 2.78 12.37 -31.03
CA GLN A 328 3.90 11.71 -31.71
C GLN A 328 4.03 10.24 -31.32
N LEU A 329 3.95 9.92 -30.03
CA LEU A 329 4.04 8.53 -29.56
C LEU A 329 2.86 7.67 -30.05
N ARG A 330 1.66 8.23 -30.18
CA ARG A 330 0.51 7.53 -30.78
C ARG A 330 0.74 7.23 -32.26
N GLU A 331 1.19 8.22 -33.02
CA GLU A 331 1.51 8.05 -34.45
C GLU A 331 2.62 7.01 -34.67
N GLU A 332 3.67 7.02 -33.82
CA GLU A 332 4.73 6.01 -33.86
C GLU A 332 4.23 4.60 -33.49
N ALA A 333 3.36 4.49 -32.48
CA ALA A 333 2.77 3.21 -32.08
C ALA A 333 1.89 2.63 -33.20
N GLU A 334 1.06 3.46 -33.83
CA GLU A 334 0.25 3.06 -34.99
C GLU A 334 1.14 2.62 -36.16
N ARG A 335 2.21 3.37 -36.46
CA ARG A 335 3.18 3.00 -37.49
C ARG A 335 3.82 1.64 -37.20
N LEU A 336 4.38 1.45 -36.00
CA LEU A 336 5.01 0.18 -35.61
C LEU A 336 4.03 -0.99 -35.62
N GLN A 337 2.77 -0.77 -35.23
CA GLN A 337 1.72 -1.79 -35.32
C GLN A 337 1.41 -2.14 -36.78
N SER A 338 1.34 -1.16 -37.68
CA SER A 338 1.14 -1.38 -39.12
C SER A 338 2.32 -2.14 -39.75
N GLU A 339 3.56 -1.80 -39.38
CA GLU A 339 4.76 -2.49 -39.85
C GLU A 339 4.82 -3.94 -39.36
N ARG A 340 4.53 -4.17 -38.07
CA ARG A 340 4.49 -5.51 -37.47
C ARG A 340 3.41 -6.38 -38.12
N THR A 341 2.23 -5.82 -38.38
CA THR A 341 1.15 -6.57 -39.04
C THR A 341 1.49 -6.90 -40.48
N ALA A 342 2.04 -5.94 -41.25
CA ALA A 342 2.51 -6.18 -42.61
C ALA A 342 3.62 -7.25 -42.67
N PHE A 343 4.60 -7.19 -41.76
CA PHE A 343 5.67 -8.18 -41.67
C PHE A 343 5.14 -9.57 -41.32
N ARG A 344 4.19 -9.66 -40.38
CA ARG A 344 3.54 -10.93 -40.02
C ARG A 344 2.78 -11.53 -41.20
N THR A 345 2.03 -10.72 -41.94
CA THR A 345 1.31 -11.18 -43.13
C THR A 345 2.30 -11.70 -44.18
N LYS A 346 3.36 -10.94 -44.46
CA LYS A 346 4.40 -11.37 -45.40
C LYS A 346 5.06 -12.70 -45.02
N LEU A 347 5.42 -12.89 -43.75
CA LEU A 347 5.97 -14.16 -43.27
C LEU A 347 4.97 -15.31 -43.41
N ASN A 348 3.70 -15.06 -43.13
CA ASN A 348 2.65 -16.08 -43.28
C ASN A 348 2.45 -16.46 -44.75
N ASP A 349 2.45 -15.47 -45.66
CA ASP A 349 2.30 -15.69 -47.10
C ASP A 349 3.51 -16.46 -47.66
N GLU A 350 4.73 -16.09 -47.26
CA GLU A 350 5.96 -16.82 -47.63
C GLU A 350 5.94 -18.26 -47.13
N ALA A 351 5.52 -18.49 -45.87
CA ALA A 351 5.37 -19.83 -45.32
C ALA A 351 4.31 -20.65 -46.08
N GLN A 352 3.14 -20.07 -46.37
CA GLN A 352 2.08 -20.73 -47.14
C GLN A 352 2.53 -21.10 -48.55
N MET A 353 3.28 -20.21 -49.22
CA MET A 353 3.85 -20.47 -50.54
C MET A 353 4.85 -21.64 -50.51
N ILE A 354 5.72 -21.70 -49.50
CA ILE A 354 6.68 -22.80 -49.34
C ILE A 354 5.94 -24.11 -49.05
N THR A 355 4.96 -24.10 -48.16
CA THR A 355 4.15 -25.29 -47.85
C THR A 355 3.44 -25.80 -49.11
N SER A 356 2.80 -24.93 -49.88
CA SER A 356 2.12 -25.30 -51.12
C SER A 356 3.08 -25.90 -52.17
N ASP A 357 4.29 -25.35 -52.31
CA ASP A 357 5.27 -25.91 -53.25
C ASP A 357 5.79 -27.28 -52.78
N LEU A 358 6.03 -27.45 -51.48
CA LEU A 358 6.43 -28.75 -50.92
C LEU A 358 5.32 -29.81 -51.07
N GLU A 359 4.06 -29.44 -50.83
CA GLU A 359 2.90 -30.33 -51.05
C GLU A 359 2.83 -30.77 -52.51
N ARG A 360 2.95 -29.83 -53.46
CA ARG A 360 2.99 -30.15 -54.90
C ARG A 360 4.14 -31.10 -55.24
N GLN A 361 5.34 -30.88 -54.69
CA GLN A 361 6.48 -31.76 -54.92
C GLN A 361 6.24 -33.18 -54.37
N VAL A 362 5.60 -33.30 -53.20
CA VAL A 362 5.23 -34.59 -52.63
C VAL A 362 4.22 -35.31 -53.52
N GLU A 363 3.18 -34.62 -53.98
CA GLU A 363 2.18 -35.18 -54.90
C GLU A 363 2.81 -35.69 -56.20
N GLU A 364 3.73 -34.93 -56.80
CA GLU A 364 4.47 -35.36 -57.99
C GLU A 364 5.29 -36.63 -57.72
N ARG A 365 6.00 -36.69 -56.59
CA ARG A 365 6.81 -37.87 -56.22
C ARG A 365 5.95 -39.09 -55.90
N ASP A 366 4.79 -38.92 -55.28
CA ASP A 366 3.85 -40.02 -55.02
C ASP A 366 3.24 -40.57 -56.33
N ALA A 367 2.96 -39.69 -57.30
CA ALA A 367 2.54 -40.10 -58.63
C ALA A 367 3.65 -40.89 -59.36
N ASP A 368 4.89 -40.43 -59.28
CA ASP A 368 6.06 -41.14 -59.85
C ASP A 368 6.27 -42.51 -59.19
N LEU A 369 6.17 -42.60 -57.85
CA LEU A 369 6.27 -43.87 -57.11
C LEU A 369 5.17 -44.85 -57.53
N THR A 370 3.96 -44.37 -57.72
CA THR A 370 2.82 -45.18 -58.19
C THR A 370 3.11 -45.73 -59.59
N ARG A 371 3.63 -44.90 -60.50
CA ARG A 371 4.05 -45.31 -61.84
C ARG A 371 5.16 -46.36 -61.81
N ILE A 372 6.18 -46.17 -60.99
CA ILE A 372 7.30 -47.12 -60.86
C ILE A 372 6.83 -48.46 -60.28
N ARG A 373 5.93 -48.44 -59.29
CA ARG A 373 5.33 -49.67 -58.72
C ARG A 373 4.55 -50.44 -59.79
N ALA A 374 3.70 -49.76 -60.55
CA ALA A 374 2.94 -50.39 -61.62
C ALA A 374 3.86 -51.05 -62.67
N ALA A 375 4.91 -50.33 -63.11
CA ALA A 375 5.89 -50.87 -64.05
C ALA A 375 6.65 -52.07 -63.47
N ARG A 376 7.10 -52.00 -62.21
CA ARG A 376 7.77 -53.12 -61.52
C ARG A 376 6.87 -54.35 -61.46
N ASP A 377 5.61 -54.18 -61.09
CA ASP A 377 4.67 -55.29 -60.94
C ASP A 377 4.39 -55.94 -62.31
N GLU A 378 4.31 -55.14 -63.39
CA GLU A 378 4.22 -55.63 -64.76
C GLU A 378 5.45 -56.47 -65.17
N TRP A 379 6.67 -55.97 -64.89
CA TRP A 379 7.91 -56.70 -65.19
C TRP A 379 8.04 -58.00 -64.39
N TYR A 380 7.65 -57.97 -63.12
CA TYR A 380 7.66 -59.15 -62.27
C TYR A 380 6.70 -60.23 -62.80
N ALA A 381 5.50 -59.82 -63.24
CA ALA A 381 4.55 -60.73 -63.87
C ALA A 381 5.11 -61.36 -65.16
N LYS A 382 5.75 -60.56 -66.03
CA LYS A 382 6.41 -61.07 -67.26
C LYS A 382 7.53 -62.06 -66.95
N ALA A 383 8.37 -61.77 -65.95
CA ALA A 383 9.46 -62.65 -65.54
C ALA A 383 8.94 -64.01 -65.06
N ASN A 384 7.93 -64.03 -64.19
CA ASN A 384 7.30 -65.26 -63.72
C ASN A 384 6.71 -66.10 -64.87
N MET A 385 6.04 -65.46 -65.83
CA MET A 385 5.49 -66.17 -66.99
C MET A 385 6.58 -66.84 -67.82
N LEU A 386 7.70 -66.16 -68.06
CA LEU A 386 8.83 -66.72 -68.81
C LEU A 386 9.49 -67.89 -68.07
N GLU A 387 9.67 -67.76 -66.75
CA GLU A 387 10.27 -68.83 -65.93
C GLU A 387 9.40 -70.10 -65.93
N THR A 388 8.08 -69.97 -65.80
CA THR A 388 7.17 -71.10 -65.90
C THR A 388 7.25 -71.76 -67.28
N ARG A 389 7.26 -70.97 -68.36
CA ARG A 389 7.38 -71.50 -69.73
C ARG A 389 8.68 -72.27 -69.94
N GLU A 390 9.80 -71.76 -69.44
CA GLU A 390 11.10 -72.44 -69.55
C GLU A 390 11.12 -73.80 -68.81
N LYS A 391 10.47 -73.88 -67.65
CA LYS A 391 10.34 -75.14 -66.90
C LYS A 391 9.53 -76.18 -67.67
N GLU A 392 8.40 -75.76 -68.25
CA GLU A 392 7.56 -76.64 -69.08
C GLU A 392 8.31 -77.15 -70.31
N GLU A 393 9.06 -76.28 -70.99
CA GLU A 393 9.87 -76.65 -72.16
C GLU A 393 10.96 -77.67 -71.82
N LYS A 394 11.66 -77.49 -70.69
CA LYS A 394 12.65 -78.46 -70.20
C LYS A 394 12.03 -79.82 -69.89
N GLN A 395 10.84 -79.85 -69.28
CA GLN A 395 10.13 -81.10 -69.00
C GLN A 395 9.72 -81.80 -70.30
N ALA A 396 9.19 -81.07 -71.28
CA ALA A 396 8.84 -81.62 -72.59
C ALA A 396 10.05 -82.25 -73.32
N LEU A 397 11.20 -81.57 -73.28
CA LEU A 397 12.46 -82.07 -73.83
C LEU A 397 12.95 -83.35 -73.15
N GLN A 398 12.78 -83.47 -71.83
CA GLN A 398 13.14 -84.66 -71.07
C GLN A 398 12.31 -85.87 -71.54
N HIS A 399 10.98 -85.71 -71.62
CA HIS A 399 10.09 -86.78 -72.05
C HIS A 399 10.36 -87.25 -73.49
N LEU A 400 10.72 -86.33 -74.38
CA LEU A 400 11.02 -86.67 -75.77
C LEU A 400 12.28 -87.54 -75.88
N LYS A 401 13.31 -87.26 -75.08
CA LYS A 401 14.54 -88.09 -75.03
C LYS A 401 14.30 -89.50 -74.53
N GLU A 402 13.46 -89.64 -73.50
CA GLU A 402 13.09 -90.95 -72.95
C GLU A 402 12.35 -91.79 -73.99
N LEU A 403 11.43 -91.18 -74.74
CA LEU A 403 10.68 -91.86 -75.80
C LEU A 403 11.59 -92.33 -76.94
N THR A 404 12.53 -91.50 -77.39
CA THR A 404 13.47 -91.86 -78.46
C THR A 404 14.35 -93.05 -78.06
N GLY A 405 14.85 -93.09 -76.83
CA GLY A 405 15.68 -94.21 -76.35
C GLY A 405 14.91 -95.53 -76.31
N ALA A 406 13.64 -95.51 -75.90
CA ALA A 406 12.79 -96.70 -75.90
C ALA A 406 12.51 -97.24 -77.32
N GLN A 407 12.41 -96.36 -78.32
CA GLN A 407 12.21 -96.76 -79.72
C GLN A 407 13.45 -97.46 -80.29
N GLU A 408 14.65 -96.97 -79.99
CA GLU A 408 15.93 -97.55 -80.45
C GLU A 408 16.14 -98.98 -79.94
N ASP A 409 15.85 -99.23 -78.65
CA ASP A 409 15.95 -100.56 -78.04
C ASP A 409 15.00 -101.58 -78.68
N ARG A 410 13.78 -101.14 -79.03
CA ARG A 410 12.77 -102.00 -79.67
C ARG A 410 13.16 -102.40 -81.08
N ILE A 411 13.72 -101.46 -81.85
CA ILE A 411 14.22 -101.71 -83.20
C ILE A 411 15.30 -102.80 -83.16
N SER A 412 16.28 -102.66 -82.26
CA SER A 412 17.37 -103.62 -82.09
C SER A 412 16.88 -105.05 -81.77
N SER A 413 15.82 -105.20 -80.97
CA SER A 413 15.24 -106.50 -80.65
C SER A 413 14.56 -107.17 -81.86
N LEU A 414 13.88 -106.38 -82.69
CA LEU A 414 13.19 -106.87 -83.88
C LEU A 414 14.18 -107.31 -84.96
N GLU A 415 15.30 -106.60 -85.11
CA GLU A 415 16.38 -106.96 -86.03
C GLU A 415 16.96 -108.36 -85.71
N LEU A 416 17.16 -108.68 -84.43
CA LEU A 416 17.63 -110.00 -84.00
C LEU A 416 16.61 -111.13 -84.24
N GLN A 417 15.30 -110.83 -84.14
CA GLN A 417 14.26 -111.82 -84.43
C GLN A 417 14.14 -112.13 -85.93
N LEU A 418 14.36 -111.12 -86.80
CA LEU A 418 14.40 -111.31 -88.24
C LEU A 418 15.56 -112.20 -88.69
N GLN A 419 16.70 -112.18 -87.97
CA GLN A 419 17.80 -113.11 -88.24
C GLN A 419 17.43 -114.59 -87.98
N ARG A 420 16.53 -114.89 -87.03
CA ARG A 420 16.03 -116.25 -86.74
C ARG A 420 15.13 -116.82 -87.85
N LEU A 421 14.33 -115.95 -88.47
CA LEU A 421 13.32 -116.33 -89.46
C LEU A 421 13.88 -116.50 -90.87
N LYS A 422 15.21 -116.45 -91.05
CA LYS A 422 15.88 -116.85 -92.29
C LYS A 422 16.39 -118.29 -92.18
N PRO A 423 15.59 -119.31 -92.55
CA PRO A 423 16.13 -120.64 -92.81
C PRO A 423 17.00 -120.63 -94.07
N ALA A 424 18.11 -121.37 -94.05
CA ALA A 424 18.76 -121.81 -95.29
C ALA A 424 17.78 -122.77 -95.99
N GLU A 425 17.36 -122.41 -97.18
CA GLU A 425 16.39 -123.14 -97.99
C GLU A 425 16.89 -124.54 -98.34
N ASP A 426 16.21 -125.56 -97.84
CA ASP A 426 15.71 -126.75 -98.57
C ASP A 426 15.58 -127.95 -97.63
N GLN A 427 14.34 -128.29 -97.21
CA GLN A 427 13.76 -129.64 -97.31
C GLN A 427 12.38 -129.76 -96.63
N GLN A 428 11.48 -130.42 -97.35
CA GLN A 428 10.08 -130.69 -96.99
C GLN A 428 9.95 -131.84 -95.97
N MET A 429 9.04 -131.67 -95.02
CA MET A 429 8.67 -132.63 -93.99
C MET A 429 7.44 -133.43 -94.43
N ALA A 430 7.54 -134.76 -94.41
CA ALA A 430 6.40 -135.68 -94.45
C ALA A 430 6.46 -136.59 -93.20
N ASP A 431 5.27 -136.84 -92.65
CA ASP A 431 4.91 -137.76 -91.56
C ASP A 431 3.70 -138.58 -92.08
N PRO A 432 3.28 -139.75 -91.52
CA PRO A 432 3.83 -140.49 -90.37
C PRO A 432 3.85 -142.05 -90.51
N ASP A 433 4.43 -142.70 -89.49
CA ASP A 433 4.01 -144.00 -88.88
C ASP A 433 4.38 -145.35 -89.58
N PRO A 434 4.01 -146.53 -89.03
CA PRO A 434 4.80 -147.43 -88.17
C PRO A 434 5.18 -148.77 -88.85
N GLU A 435 6.43 -149.23 -88.66
CA GLU A 435 6.89 -150.63 -88.59
C GLU A 435 8.41 -150.63 -88.76
N LEU A 436 9.10 -150.45 -87.62
CA LEU A 436 10.54 -150.65 -87.50
C LEU A 436 10.84 -152.14 -87.62
N GLU A 437 10.97 -152.66 -88.84
CA GLU A 437 11.79 -153.85 -89.12
C GLU A 437 12.03 -154.12 -90.62
N SER A 438 11.52 -153.28 -91.54
CA SER A 438 11.73 -153.44 -92.99
C SER A 438 12.19 -152.18 -93.74
N LEU A 439 12.74 -151.16 -93.07
CA LEU A 439 13.21 -149.94 -93.75
C LEU A 439 14.61 -150.07 -94.38
N PRO A 440 14.83 -149.51 -95.60
CA PRO A 440 16.14 -149.47 -96.25
C PRO A 440 17.16 -148.64 -95.46
N ALA A 441 18.43 -149.07 -95.48
CA ALA A 441 19.52 -148.43 -94.71
C ALA A 441 19.69 -146.91 -94.98
N GLU A 442 19.30 -146.45 -96.17
CA GLU A 442 19.41 -145.05 -96.61
C GLU A 442 18.44 -144.11 -95.86
N GLU A 443 17.21 -144.56 -95.59
CA GLU A 443 16.20 -143.77 -94.88
C GLU A 443 16.48 -143.71 -93.37
N MET A 444 17.06 -144.79 -92.83
CA MET A 444 17.51 -144.82 -91.44
C MET A 444 18.70 -143.84 -91.21
N LEU A 445 19.60 -143.73 -92.19
CA LEU A 445 20.70 -142.75 -92.18
C LEU A 445 20.21 -141.30 -92.29
N MET A 446 19.19 -141.00 -93.11
CA MET A 446 18.61 -139.65 -93.19
C MET A 446 17.91 -139.26 -91.90
N LYS A 447 17.09 -140.15 -91.31
CA LYS A 447 16.47 -139.90 -90.00
C LYS A 447 17.52 -139.72 -88.92
N TYR A 448 18.60 -140.51 -88.92
CA TYR A 448 19.71 -140.35 -87.99
C TYR A 448 20.44 -139.01 -88.16
N ARG A 449 20.77 -138.59 -89.40
CA ARG A 449 21.40 -137.27 -89.66
C ARG A 449 20.53 -136.12 -89.20
N LYS A 450 19.24 -136.16 -89.48
CA LYS A 450 18.29 -135.14 -89.01
C LYS A 450 18.19 -135.14 -87.49
N LEU A 451 18.08 -136.31 -86.85
CA LEU A 451 18.08 -136.40 -85.39
C LEU A 451 19.38 -135.87 -84.79
N GLN A 452 20.50 -136.09 -85.46
CA GLN A 452 21.82 -135.61 -85.06
C GLN A 452 21.92 -134.08 -85.21
N GLN A 453 21.36 -133.51 -86.29
CA GLN A 453 21.30 -132.07 -86.53
C GLN A 453 20.32 -131.35 -85.59
N ASP A 454 19.17 -131.97 -85.31
CA ASP A 454 18.19 -131.51 -84.32
C ASP A 454 18.78 -131.59 -82.90
N LEU A 455 19.48 -132.68 -82.55
CA LEU A 455 20.23 -132.78 -81.29
C LEU A 455 21.33 -131.71 -81.21
N GLU A 456 22.01 -131.40 -82.31
CA GLU A 456 23.06 -130.39 -82.34
C GLU A 456 22.51 -128.96 -82.25
N SER A 457 21.34 -128.69 -82.85
CA SER A 457 20.60 -127.43 -82.70
C SER A 457 20.07 -127.27 -81.28
N ILE A 458 19.42 -128.30 -80.74
CA ILE A 458 18.94 -128.31 -79.35
C ILE A 458 20.11 -128.14 -78.38
N ASN A 459 21.26 -128.79 -78.63
CA ASN A 459 22.47 -128.60 -77.82
C ASN A 459 23.08 -127.20 -77.94
N LYS A 460 22.75 -126.41 -78.97
CA LYS A 460 23.12 -124.98 -79.10
C LYS A 460 22.06 -124.04 -78.52
N GLU A 461 20.79 -124.39 -78.63
CA GLU A 461 19.65 -123.66 -78.10
C GLU A 461 19.52 -123.82 -76.58
N LEU A 462 19.81 -124.98 -76.03
CA LEU A 462 19.72 -125.23 -74.58
C LEU A 462 20.67 -124.30 -73.80
N PRO A 463 21.95 -124.09 -74.19
CA PRO A 463 22.81 -123.06 -73.60
C PRO A 463 22.32 -121.64 -73.85
N ALA A 464 21.78 -121.32 -75.03
CA ALA A 464 21.26 -119.98 -75.34
C ALA A 464 20.01 -119.64 -74.52
N LEU A 465 19.11 -120.60 -74.35
CA LEU A 465 17.90 -120.51 -73.53
C LEU A 465 18.26 -120.50 -72.05
N GLN A 466 19.22 -121.32 -71.62
CA GLN A 466 19.77 -121.29 -70.27
C GLN A 466 20.45 -119.94 -69.98
N HIS A 467 21.13 -119.34 -70.97
CA HIS A 467 21.75 -118.02 -70.83
C HIS A 467 20.71 -116.91 -70.82
N ALA A 468 19.67 -116.98 -71.65
CA ALA A 468 18.54 -116.05 -71.64
C ALA A 468 17.75 -116.15 -70.32
N TYR A 469 17.50 -117.36 -69.82
CA TYR A 469 16.84 -117.59 -68.55
C TYR A 469 17.70 -117.12 -67.38
N LYS A 470 19.01 -117.42 -67.37
CA LYS A 470 19.94 -116.88 -66.36
C LYS A 470 20.00 -115.37 -66.41
N ARG A 471 20.10 -114.75 -67.60
CA ARG A 471 20.06 -113.28 -67.74
C ARG A 471 18.73 -112.68 -67.28
N SER A 472 17.61 -113.32 -67.60
CA SER A 472 16.29 -112.89 -67.15
C SER A 472 16.15 -113.01 -65.64
N MET A 473 16.64 -114.11 -65.05
CA MET A 473 16.65 -114.35 -63.62
C MET A 473 17.56 -113.35 -62.89
N THR A 474 18.77 -113.12 -63.39
CA THR A 474 19.70 -112.13 -62.84
C THR A 474 19.16 -110.71 -63.03
N LEU A 475 18.49 -110.40 -64.14
CA LEU A 475 17.84 -109.10 -64.35
C LEU A 475 16.65 -108.92 -63.42
N ALA A 476 15.84 -109.95 -63.21
CA ALA A 476 14.72 -109.92 -62.27
C ALA A 476 15.21 -109.75 -60.83
N GLN A 477 16.23 -110.51 -60.42
CA GLN A 477 16.90 -110.35 -59.12
C GLN A 477 17.50 -108.95 -58.97
N LYS A 478 18.18 -108.44 -60.00
CA LYS A 478 18.72 -107.08 -60.00
C LYS A 478 17.62 -106.04 -59.89
N LYS A 479 16.49 -106.20 -60.59
CA LYS A 479 15.34 -105.30 -60.49
C LYS A 479 14.71 -105.32 -59.11
N VAL A 480 14.58 -106.49 -58.48
CA VAL A 480 14.12 -106.59 -57.09
C VAL A 480 15.07 -105.85 -56.16
N LEU A 481 16.39 -106.04 -56.30
CA LEU A 481 17.39 -105.32 -55.53
C LEU A 481 17.36 -103.79 -55.77
N ASP A 482 17.18 -103.37 -57.04
CA ASP A 482 17.04 -101.97 -57.42
C ASP A 482 15.77 -101.35 -56.82
N PHE A 483 14.65 -102.09 -56.80
CA PHE A 483 13.39 -101.66 -56.18
C PHE A 483 13.53 -101.55 -54.67
N THR A 484 14.15 -102.52 -53.99
CA THR A 484 14.43 -102.40 -52.55
C THR A 484 15.34 -101.21 -52.24
N ALA A 485 16.36 -100.96 -53.06
CA ALA A 485 17.23 -99.79 -52.91
C ALA A 485 16.52 -98.47 -53.23
N LEU A 486 15.48 -98.49 -54.07
CA LEU A 486 14.60 -97.36 -54.36
C LEU A 486 13.65 -97.11 -53.18
N GLU A 487 13.05 -98.15 -52.61
CA GLU A 487 12.19 -98.07 -51.42
C GLU A 487 12.97 -97.52 -50.22
N GLU A 488 14.20 -97.99 -49.99
CA GLU A 488 15.09 -97.44 -48.96
C GLU A 488 15.43 -95.97 -49.22
N ARG A 489 15.70 -95.59 -50.49
CA ARG A 489 15.93 -94.18 -50.86
C ARG A 489 14.69 -93.32 -50.67
N VAL A 490 13.50 -93.82 -51.00
CA VAL A 490 12.23 -93.11 -50.77
C VAL A 490 11.99 -92.94 -49.27
N ALA A 491 12.21 -93.99 -48.47
CA ALA A 491 12.10 -93.91 -47.02
C ALA A 491 13.07 -92.89 -46.41
N ALA A 492 14.34 -92.90 -46.86
CA ALA A 492 15.34 -91.93 -46.46
C ALA A 492 14.96 -90.50 -46.87
N ALA A 493 14.47 -90.30 -48.11
CA ALA A 493 14.01 -89.01 -48.60
C ALA A 493 12.79 -88.49 -47.84
N VAL A 494 11.85 -89.37 -47.47
CA VAL A 494 10.70 -89.01 -46.62
C VAL A 494 11.15 -88.60 -45.22
N ALA A 495 12.10 -89.33 -44.63
CA ALA A 495 12.66 -88.98 -43.33
C ALA A 495 13.42 -87.64 -43.36
N GLU A 496 14.23 -87.40 -44.39
CA GLU A 496 14.91 -86.10 -44.57
C GLU A 496 13.91 -84.98 -44.85
N LYS A 497 12.88 -85.21 -45.66
CA LYS A 497 11.78 -84.25 -45.85
C LYS A 497 11.13 -83.88 -44.52
N GLN A 498 10.77 -84.88 -43.69
CA GLN A 498 10.17 -84.61 -42.38
C GLN A 498 11.10 -83.79 -41.48
N LYS A 499 12.42 -84.08 -41.46
CA LYS A 499 13.39 -83.26 -40.71
C LYS A 499 13.47 -81.83 -41.25
N VAL A 500 13.47 -81.66 -42.57
CA VAL A 500 13.50 -80.35 -43.22
C VAL A 500 12.21 -79.57 -42.95
N ASP A 501 11.04 -80.19 -43.07
CA ASP A 501 9.74 -79.59 -42.76
C ASP A 501 9.71 -79.15 -41.31
N GLN A 502 10.15 -80.00 -40.38
CA GLN A 502 10.18 -79.68 -38.95
C GLN A 502 11.10 -78.48 -38.66
N LYS A 503 12.27 -78.40 -39.30
CA LYS A 503 13.17 -77.24 -39.23
C LYS A 503 12.56 -76.00 -39.88
N TYR A 504 11.91 -76.14 -41.04
CA TYR A 504 11.29 -75.04 -41.75
C TYR A 504 10.16 -74.42 -40.93
N PHE A 505 9.28 -75.22 -40.33
CA PHE A 505 8.21 -74.72 -39.47
C PHE A 505 8.74 -74.09 -38.17
N ALA A 506 9.82 -74.64 -37.60
CA ALA A 506 10.48 -74.02 -36.45
C ALA A 506 11.05 -72.64 -36.81
N VAL A 507 11.83 -72.53 -37.89
CA VAL A 507 12.40 -71.27 -38.37
C VAL A 507 11.30 -70.27 -38.74
N LYS A 508 10.22 -70.73 -39.37
CA LYS A 508 9.09 -69.86 -39.73
C LYS A 508 8.35 -69.33 -38.50
N LYS A 509 8.14 -70.17 -37.49
CA LYS A 509 7.57 -69.75 -36.20
C LYS A 509 8.47 -68.72 -35.51
N ASP A 510 9.79 -68.91 -35.54
CA ASP A 510 10.75 -67.97 -34.98
C ASP A 510 10.76 -66.65 -35.76
N ALA A 511 10.71 -66.69 -37.09
CA ALA A 511 10.57 -65.50 -37.93
C ALA A 511 9.28 -64.73 -37.64
N ASP A 512 8.13 -65.42 -37.53
CA ASP A 512 6.86 -64.80 -37.16
C ASP A 512 6.90 -64.16 -35.76
N MET A 513 7.62 -64.77 -34.80
CA MET A 513 7.85 -64.16 -33.48
C MET A 513 8.73 -62.91 -33.58
N ARG A 514 9.81 -62.94 -34.35
CA ARG A 514 10.69 -61.78 -34.58
C ARG A 514 9.96 -60.63 -35.29
N ASP A 515 9.08 -60.92 -36.24
CA ASP A 515 8.26 -59.91 -36.92
C ASP A 515 7.26 -59.25 -35.97
N ARG A 516 6.65 -60.01 -35.05
CA ARG A 516 5.81 -59.46 -33.99
C ARG A 516 6.60 -58.60 -33.02
N GLU A 517 7.78 -59.04 -32.58
CA GLU A 517 8.68 -58.24 -31.74
C GLU A 517 9.09 -56.94 -32.45
N LEU A 518 9.46 -56.99 -33.73
CA LEU A 518 9.78 -55.81 -34.54
C LEU A 518 8.61 -54.84 -34.67
N ALA A 519 7.39 -55.35 -34.87
CA ALA A 519 6.19 -54.51 -34.93
C ALA A 519 5.93 -53.80 -33.60
N VAL A 520 6.07 -54.51 -32.47
CA VAL A 520 5.93 -53.93 -31.12
C VAL A 520 7.01 -52.88 -30.86
N LEU A 521 8.27 -53.18 -31.16
CA LEU A 521 9.39 -52.26 -30.98
C LEU A 521 9.23 -51.00 -31.86
N ARG A 522 8.78 -51.14 -33.12
CA ARG A 522 8.49 -49.99 -33.99
C ARG A 522 7.37 -49.12 -33.43
N SER A 523 6.29 -49.73 -32.93
CA SER A 523 5.19 -49.01 -32.29
C SER A 523 5.66 -48.27 -31.04
N GLN A 524 6.47 -48.93 -30.21
CA GLN A 524 7.07 -48.32 -29.02
C GLN A 524 8.01 -47.16 -29.37
N ASN A 525 8.84 -47.32 -30.40
CA ASN A 525 9.76 -46.28 -30.85
C ASN A 525 9.02 -45.06 -31.43
N ARG A 526 7.90 -45.28 -32.14
CA ARG A 526 7.02 -44.21 -32.61
C ARG A 526 6.41 -43.43 -31.44
N LYS A 527 5.85 -44.13 -30.45
CA LYS A 527 5.33 -43.50 -29.22
C LYS A 527 6.40 -42.73 -28.46
N SER A 528 7.60 -43.29 -28.32
CA SER A 528 8.72 -42.62 -27.68
C SER A 528 9.12 -41.34 -28.44
N SER A 529 9.13 -41.39 -29.77
CA SER A 529 9.41 -40.21 -30.61
C SER A 529 8.34 -39.12 -30.47
N GLU A 530 7.06 -39.50 -30.39
CA GLU A 530 5.94 -38.58 -30.13
C GLU A 530 6.06 -37.93 -28.75
N ILE A 531 6.39 -38.70 -27.70
CA ILE A 531 6.63 -38.16 -26.34
C ILE A 531 7.81 -37.19 -26.35
N VAL A 532 8.92 -37.52 -27.03
CA VAL A 532 10.08 -36.62 -27.14
C VAL A 532 9.73 -35.33 -27.87
N ALA A 533 8.90 -35.38 -28.92
CA ALA A 533 8.43 -34.19 -29.62
C ALA A 533 7.58 -33.30 -28.70
N GLN A 534 6.63 -33.89 -27.96
CA GLN A 534 5.82 -33.17 -26.97
C GLN A 534 6.67 -32.53 -25.87
N LEU A 535 7.65 -33.26 -25.32
CA LEU A 535 8.56 -32.73 -24.31
C LEU A 535 9.39 -31.55 -24.83
N LYS A 536 9.87 -31.61 -26.09
CA LYS A 536 10.58 -30.49 -26.72
C LYS A 536 9.69 -29.26 -26.90
N GLU A 537 8.42 -29.45 -27.26
CA GLU A 537 7.47 -28.36 -27.42
C GLU A 537 7.15 -27.70 -26.07
N VAL A 538 6.94 -28.50 -25.01
CA VAL A 538 6.77 -27.99 -23.64
C VAL A 538 8.02 -27.26 -23.16
N GLU A 539 9.22 -27.78 -23.43
CA GLU A 539 10.48 -27.10 -23.09
C GLU A 539 10.61 -25.75 -23.80
N ALA A 540 10.25 -25.68 -25.09
CA ALA A 540 10.25 -24.43 -25.85
C ALA A 540 9.26 -23.41 -25.28
N GLN A 541 8.06 -23.85 -24.91
CA GLN A 541 7.06 -23.00 -24.25
C GLN A 541 7.55 -22.48 -22.89
N HIS A 542 8.20 -23.32 -22.08
CA HIS A 542 8.78 -22.91 -20.81
C HIS A 542 9.93 -21.92 -20.99
N ARG A 543 10.80 -22.09 -21.98
CA ARG A 543 11.87 -21.11 -22.30
C ARG A 543 11.29 -19.74 -22.65
N ILE A 544 10.21 -19.70 -23.44
CA ILE A 544 9.51 -18.45 -23.77
C ILE A 544 8.90 -17.81 -22.50
N LEU A 545 8.26 -18.61 -21.64
CA LEU A 545 7.69 -18.12 -20.39
C LEU A 545 8.75 -17.54 -19.46
N ILE A 546 9.89 -18.22 -19.30
CA ILE A 546 11.03 -17.74 -18.50
C ILE A 546 11.53 -16.40 -19.05
N SER A 547 11.76 -16.29 -20.36
CA SER A 547 12.20 -15.03 -20.98
C SER A 547 11.21 -13.88 -20.75
N ASN A 548 9.90 -14.16 -20.81
CA ASN A 548 8.86 -13.16 -20.51
C ASN A 548 8.87 -12.74 -19.04
N LEU A 549 9.01 -13.69 -18.10
CA LEU A 549 9.08 -13.40 -16.67
C LEU A 549 10.37 -12.63 -16.30
N GLU A 550 11.50 -12.96 -16.91
CA GLU A 550 12.76 -12.22 -16.75
C GLU A 550 12.62 -10.77 -17.22
N LYS A 551 11.95 -10.55 -18.37
CA LYS A 551 11.66 -9.20 -18.87
C LYS A 551 10.75 -8.44 -17.91
N GLN A 552 9.66 -9.05 -17.44
CA GLN A 552 8.76 -8.43 -16.46
C GLN A 552 9.47 -8.08 -15.16
N LEU A 553 10.36 -8.95 -14.67
CA LEU A 553 11.19 -8.67 -13.49
C LEU A 553 12.14 -7.49 -13.71
N SER A 554 12.75 -7.38 -14.90
CA SER A 554 13.59 -6.24 -15.26
C SER A 554 12.80 -4.93 -15.28
N ASP A 555 11.63 -4.93 -15.93
CA ASP A 555 10.74 -3.77 -16.01
C ASP A 555 10.26 -3.34 -14.62
N LEU A 556 9.84 -4.28 -13.77
CA LEU A 556 9.45 -4.02 -12.38
C LEU A 556 10.60 -3.45 -11.55
N LYS A 557 11.83 -3.97 -11.70
CA LYS A 557 13.01 -3.42 -11.02
C LYS A 557 13.28 -1.98 -11.45
N GLN A 558 13.15 -1.67 -12.74
CA GLN A 558 13.33 -0.32 -13.26
C GLN A 558 12.26 0.64 -12.70
N VAL A 559 10.99 0.24 -12.72
CA VAL A 559 9.88 1.04 -12.17
C VAL A 559 10.05 1.27 -10.67
N ASN A 560 10.47 0.24 -9.92
CA ASN A 560 10.70 0.38 -8.49
C ASN A 560 11.87 1.33 -8.19
N ALA A 561 12.94 1.27 -8.99
CA ALA A 561 14.07 2.19 -8.87
C ALA A 561 13.67 3.65 -9.15
N THR A 562 12.83 3.89 -10.18
CA THR A 562 12.31 5.23 -10.47
C THR A 562 11.40 5.73 -9.35
N MET A 563 10.50 4.89 -8.84
CA MET A 563 9.59 5.24 -7.74
C MET A 563 10.37 5.55 -6.46
N ALA A 564 11.41 4.79 -6.13
CA ALA A 564 12.27 5.06 -4.98
C ALA A 564 13.01 6.40 -5.10
N ALA A 565 13.49 6.74 -6.31
CA ALA A 565 14.13 8.03 -6.57
C ALA A 565 13.14 9.20 -6.45
N GLU A 566 11.92 9.06 -6.96
CA GLU A 566 10.86 10.05 -6.80
C GLU A 566 10.43 10.22 -5.34
N HIS A 567 10.29 9.12 -4.59
CA HIS A 567 9.97 9.17 -3.17
C HIS A 567 11.04 9.95 -2.38
N LYS A 568 12.32 9.66 -2.62
CA LYS A 568 13.44 10.40 -1.99
C LYS A 568 13.42 11.88 -2.35
N LYS A 569 13.11 12.22 -3.60
CA LYS A 569 12.96 13.61 -4.04
C LYS A 569 11.78 14.30 -3.34
N MET A 570 10.63 13.63 -3.23
CA MET A 570 9.47 14.17 -2.53
C MET A 570 9.75 14.37 -1.03
N GLU A 571 10.40 13.40 -0.39
CA GLU A 571 10.80 13.47 1.02
C GLU A 571 11.74 14.65 1.30
N THR A 572 12.76 14.86 0.46
CA THR A 572 13.66 16.01 0.58
C THR A 572 12.94 17.35 0.40
N THR A 573 12.05 17.47 -0.60
CA THR A 573 11.26 18.69 -0.79
C THR A 573 10.28 18.96 0.36
N SER A 574 9.68 17.92 0.93
CA SER A 574 8.79 18.02 2.10
C SER A 574 9.55 18.46 3.35
N ALA A 575 10.75 17.90 3.58
CA ALA A 575 11.62 18.31 4.68
C ALA A 575 12.06 19.77 4.55
N GLU A 576 12.42 20.23 3.33
CA GLU A 576 12.74 21.63 3.08
C GLU A 576 11.55 22.57 3.31
N ALA A 577 10.36 22.20 2.83
CA ALA A 577 9.14 22.97 3.05
C ALA A 577 8.83 23.09 4.56
N SER A 578 8.95 21.98 5.30
CA SER A 578 8.75 21.95 6.76
C SER A 578 9.73 22.88 7.49
N ARG A 579 11.01 22.88 7.09
CA ARG A 579 12.01 23.81 7.64
C ARG A 579 11.68 25.28 7.36
N ARG A 580 11.17 25.60 6.17
CA ARG A 580 10.73 26.97 5.82
C ARG A 580 9.53 27.41 6.66
N VAL A 581 8.55 26.53 6.85
CA VAL A 581 7.38 26.82 7.71
C VAL A 581 7.81 27.13 9.14
N GLU A 582 8.70 26.33 9.72
CA GLU A 582 9.19 26.58 11.09
C GLU A 582 9.98 27.89 11.18
N SER A 583 10.80 28.21 10.17
CA SER A 583 11.50 29.49 10.09
C SER A 583 10.54 30.69 10.05
N TYR A 584 9.50 30.65 9.21
CA TYR A 584 8.51 31.71 9.15
C TYR A 584 7.69 31.82 10.43
N LYS A 585 7.36 30.70 11.07
CA LYS A 585 6.65 30.67 12.35
C LYS A 585 7.48 31.37 13.46
N ASN A 586 8.78 31.13 13.50
CA ASN A 586 9.68 31.82 14.44
C ASN A 586 9.75 33.32 14.18
N GLN A 587 9.90 33.74 12.91
CA GLN A 587 9.89 35.16 12.54
C GLN A 587 8.56 35.85 12.91
N ILE A 588 7.43 35.19 12.66
CA ILE A 588 6.12 35.69 13.07
C ILE A 588 6.04 35.83 14.59
N GLY A 589 6.53 34.85 15.34
CA GLY A 589 6.58 34.91 16.81
C GLY A 589 7.42 36.07 17.34
N GLU A 590 8.60 36.29 16.76
CA GLU A 590 9.48 37.43 17.10
C GLU A 590 8.80 38.77 16.82
N LEU A 591 8.23 38.95 15.63
CA LEU A 591 7.52 40.16 15.25
C LEU A 591 6.31 40.42 16.16
N GLN A 592 5.53 39.38 16.48
CA GLN A 592 4.41 39.49 17.42
C GLN A 592 4.89 39.91 18.82
N SER A 593 6.03 39.40 19.29
CA SER A 593 6.60 39.81 20.58
C SER A 593 7.04 41.28 20.57
N LEU A 594 7.69 41.72 19.48
CA LEU A 594 8.15 43.10 19.32
C LEU A 594 6.98 44.08 19.30
N VAL A 595 5.92 43.75 18.56
CA VAL A 595 4.69 44.56 18.52
C VAL A 595 4.09 44.67 19.92
N LYS A 596 3.92 43.55 20.64
CA LYS A 596 3.38 43.57 22.01
C LYS A 596 4.22 44.43 22.97
N ILE A 597 5.54 44.32 22.91
CA ILE A 597 6.46 45.10 23.76
C ILE A 597 6.33 46.59 23.42
N ARG A 598 6.28 46.94 22.14
CA ARG A 598 6.16 48.33 21.70
C ARG A 598 4.80 48.94 22.06
N ASP A 599 3.71 48.21 21.89
CA ASP A 599 2.37 48.67 22.27
C ASP A 599 2.29 48.93 23.77
N ALA A 600 2.81 48.02 24.60
CA ALA A 600 2.86 48.20 26.05
C ALA A 600 3.73 49.40 26.46
N ALA A 601 4.90 49.58 25.81
CA ALA A 601 5.78 50.71 26.09
C ALA A 601 5.16 52.05 25.70
N VAL A 602 4.46 52.12 24.56
CA VAL A 602 3.75 53.32 24.11
C VAL A 602 2.59 53.64 25.05
N ALA A 603 1.80 52.64 25.47
CA ALA A 603 0.72 52.84 26.43
C ALA A 603 1.25 53.40 27.77
N ALA A 604 2.30 52.79 28.33
CA ALA A 604 2.91 53.25 29.58
C ALA A 604 3.60 54.62 29.46
N ALA A 605 4.13 54.98 28.29
CA ALA A 605 4.67 56.31 28.04
C ALA A 605 3.56 57.37 27.98
N ARG A 606 2.43 57.06 27.32
CA ARG A 606 1.26 57.95 27.25
C ARG A 606 0.68 58.22 28.63
N GLU A 607 0.47 57.18 29.44
CA GLU A 607 -0.05 57.33 30.82
C GLU A 607 0.88 58.15 31.73
N ARG A 608 2.20 57.94 31.62
CA ARG A 608 3.17 58.76 32.36
C ARG A 608 3.16 60.22 31.91
N THR A 609 3.02 60.46 30.62
CA THR A 609 2.99 61.83 30.08
C THR A 609 1.73 62.56 30.56
N THR A 610 0.56 61.93 30.50
CA THR A 610 -0.70 62.57 30.93
C THR A 610 -0.72 62.87 32.43
N THR A 611 -0.19 61.96 33.26
CA THR A 611 -0.09 62.16 34.71
C THR A 611 0.91 63.26 35.07
N GLN A 612 2.08 63.29 34.44
CA GLN A 612 3.08 64.33 34.65
C GLN A 612 2.59 65.72 34.21
N GLU A 613 1.90 65.83 33.09
CA GLU A 613 1.32 67.11 32.64
C GLU A 613 0.30 67.67 33.64
N ALA A 614 -0.55 66.82 34.22
CA ALA A 614 -1.50 67.23 35.25
C ALA A 614 -0.78 67.68 36.54
N GLU A 615 0.29 66.99 36.93
CA GLU A 615 1.09 67.35 38.10
C GLU A 615 1.88 68.65 37.91
N VAL A 616 2.42 68.89 36.71
CA VAL A 616 3.11 70.14 36.37
C VAL A 616 2.17 71.33 36.53
N GLU A 617 0.95 71.24 36.01
CA GLU A 617 -0.01 72.35 36.12
C GLU A 617 -0.44 72.59 37.57
N ARG A 618 -0.60 71.51 38.36
CA ARG A 618 -0.84 71.61 39.81
C ARG A 618 0.30 72.34 40.54
N LEU A 619 1.55 71.94 40.28
CA LEU A 619 2.73 72.54 40.89
C LEU A 619 2.94 73.98 40.45
N ARG A 620 2.55 74.31 39.21
CA ARG A 620 2.60 75.68 38.68
C ARG A 620 1.70 76.62 39.47
N VAL A 621 0.44 76.25 39.71
CA VAL A 621 -0.48 77.04 40.54
C VAL A 621 0.09 77.24 41.94
N ARG A 622 0.65 76.19 42.54
CA ARG A 622 1.29 76.27 43.85
C ARG A 622 2.50 77.21 43.85
N ALA A 623 3.34 77.15 42.82
CA ALA A 623 4.52 78.01 42.70
C ALA A 623 4.13 79.48 42.50
N ASP A 624 3.14 79.76 41.66
CA ASP A 624 2.62 81.12 41.43
C ASP A 624 2.03 81.71 42.71
N MET A 625 1.35 80.91 43.53
CA MET A 625 0.83 81.35 44.83
C MET A 625 1.95 81.64 45.82
N VAL A 626 2.93 80.73 45.98
CA VAL A 626 4.09 80.97 46.85
C VAL A 626 4.87 82.22 46.42
N GLN A 627 4.94 82.48 45.11
CA GLN A 627 5.55 83.68 44.58
C GLN A 627 4.73 84.95 44.92
N LYS A 628 3.40 84.92 44.81
CA LYS A 628 2.52 86.01 45.26
C LYS A 628 2.66 86.27 46.75
N ASP A 629 2.66 85.22 47.57
CA ASP A 629 2.86 85.34 49.02
C ASP A 629 4.21 85.98 49.34
N LYS A 630 5.28 85.54 48.67
CA LYS A 630 6.61 86.14 48.79
C LYS A 630 6.61 87.63 48.44
N ASP A 631 5.94 88.01 47.36
CA ASP A 631 5.85 89.41 46.94
C ASP A 631 4.98 90.25 47.90
N ASP A 632 3.95 89.66 48.51
CA ASP A 632 3.14 90.28 49.57
C ASP A 632 3.92 90.46 50.87
N TRP A 633 4.69 89.46 51.29
CA TRP A 633 5.61 89.58 52.43
C TRP A 633 6.68 90.64 52.17
N LYS A 634 7.23 90.69 50.95
CA LYS A 634 8.20 91.71 50.55
C LYS A 634 7.58 93.11 50.58
N ARG A 635 6.34 93.28 50.09
CA ARG A 635 5.58 94.55 50.19
C ARG A 635 5.34 94.97 51.64
N LYS A 636 4.90 94.04 52.49
CA LYS A 636 4.70 94.29 53.93
C LYS A 636 6.00 94.69 54.63
N ALA A 637 7.14 94.09 54.26
CA ALA A 637 8.45 94.42 54.83
C ALA A 637 9.03 95.76 54.34
N LEU A 638 8.68 96.21 53.12
CA LEU A 638 9.15 97.50 52.54
C LEU A 638 8.29 98.70 52.96
N SER A 639 7.07 98.46 53.45
CA SER A 639 6.21 99.50 54.02
C SER A 639 6.63 99.79 55.47
N ASN A 640 7.64 100.65 55.67
CA ASN A 640 8.04 101.28 56.95
C ASN A 640 6.92 102.19 57.53
N SER A 641 5.72 101.66 57.66
CA SER A 641 4.53 102.37 58.13
C SER A 641 3.61 101.37 58.82
N SER A 642 4.15 100.68 59.82
CA SER A 642 3.29 100.11 60.87
C SER A 642 2.87 101.27 61.78
N GLU A 643 1.58 101.37 62.14
CA GLU A 643 1.08 102.32 63.16
C GLU A 643 1.91 102.24 64.46
N GLU A 644 2.51 101.08 64.71
CA GLU A 644 3.41 100.83 65.84
C GLU A 644 4.72 101.64 65.75
N GLU A 645 5.26 101.88 64.55
CA GLU A 645 6.47 102.68 64.35
C GLU A 645 6.21 104.19 64.60
N GLU A 646 5.05 104.69 64.17
CA GLU A 646 4.66 106.09 64.34
C GLU A 646 4.33 106.43 65.81
N MET A 647 3.71 105.48 66.53
CA MET A 647 3.54 105.57 67.99
C MET A 647 4.89 105.64 68.72
N LEU A 648 5.83 104.76 68.39
CA LEU A 648 7.13 104.70 69.06
C LEU A 648 7.96 105.99 68.86
N ARG A 649 7.91 106.59 67.65
CA ARG A 649 8.56 107.88 67.38
C ARG A 649 7.97 109.03 68.21
N THR A 650 6.65 109.03 68.44
CA THR A 650 5.98 110.06 69.23
C THR A 650 6.40 110.02 70.71
N PHE A 651 6.67 108.83 71.26
CA PHE A 651 7.16 108.71 72.63
C PHE A 651 8.61 109.17 72.79
N ALA A 652 9.48 108.82 71.83
CA ALA A 652 10.92 108.97 71.96
C ALA A 652 11.45 110.37 71.60
N LEU A 653 10.77 111.12 70.72
CA LEU A 653 11.24 112.43 70.23
C LEU A 653 10.77 113.61 71.10
N CYS A 654 11.64 114.62 71.25
CA CYS A 654 11.41 115.82 72.05
C CYS A 654 10.15 116.56 71.58
N THR A 655 9.28 116.90 72.52
CA THR A 655 8.00 117.57 72.19
C THR A 655 8.15 118.99 71.67
N VAL A 656 9.34 119.61 71.84
CA VAL A 656 9.61 120.98 71.40
C VAL A 656 10.09 121.01 69.95
N CYS A 657 11.11 120.22 69.58
CA CYS A 657 11.65 120.20 68.22
C CYS A 657 11.12 119.06 67.35
N ARG A 658 10.54 118.01 67.95
CA ARG A 658 10.09 116.76 67.29
C ARG A 658 11.16 116.06 66.43
N ASN A 659 12.43 116.38 66.66
CA ASN A 659 13.53 115.89 65.82
C ASN A 659 14.57 115.12 66.65
N ASN A 660 14.95 115.65 67.82
CA ASN A 660 15.93 115.02 68.69
C ASN A 660 15.26 114.15 69.75
N PHE A 661 15.92 113.09 70.21
CA PHE A 661 15.45 112.27 71.33
C PHE A 661 15.41 113.06 72.65
N LYS A 662 14.52 112.65 73.55
CA LYS A 662 14.39 113.25 74.89
C LYS A 662 15.52 112.81 75.82
N ASP A 663 16.61 113.56 75.87
CA ASP A 663 17.83 113.22 76.63
C ASP A 663 18.03 113.99 77.95
N THR A 664 17.18 115.00 78.23
CA THR A 664 17.38 115.96 79.31
C THR A 664 16.10 116.18 80.11
N ALA A 665 16.16 115.97 81.43
CA ALA A 665 15.08 116.24 82.37
C ALA A 665 15.30 117.53 83.16
N LEU A 666 14.20 118.26 83.40
CA LEU A 666 14.18 119.40 84.33
C LEU A 666 13.84 118.93 85.74
N LYS A 667 14.78 119.02 86.70
CA LYS A 667 14.62 118.54 88.09
C LYS A 667 13.41 119.14 88.81
N THR A 668 13.04 120.38 88.51
CA THR A 668 11.92 121.09 89.16
C THR A 668 10.53 120.56 88.78
N CYS A 669 10.41 119.80 87.69
CA CYS A 669 9.13 119.29 87.21
C CYS A 669 9.13 117.90 86.57
N GLY A 670 10.29 117.28 86.36
CA GLY A 670 10.44 115.93 85.80
C GLY A 670 10.18 115.82 84.30
N HIS A 671 9.91 116.92 83.58
CA HIS A 671 9.66 116.86 82.14
C HIS A 671 10.94 116.70 81.32
N LEU A 672 10.86 115.83 80.31
CA LEU A 672 11.96 115.42 79.43
C LEU A 672 11.89 116.13 78.07
N PHE A 673 13.01 116.71 77.66
CA PHE A 673 13.22 117.38 76.38
C PHE A 673 14.61 117.03 75.84
N CYS A 674 14.96 117.48 74.63
CA CYS A 674 16.34 117.36 74.17
C CYS A 674 17.21 118.47 74.78
N HIS A 675 18.50 118.20 74.94
CA HIS A 675 19.48 119.05 75.57
C HIS A 675 19.54 120.41 74.87
N GLN A 676 19.54 120.41 73.54
CA GLN A 676 19.49 121.61 72.71
C GLN A 676 18.30 122.51 73.07
N CYS A 677 17.09 121.95 73.17
CA CYS A 677 15.90 122.74 73.51
C CYS A 677 15.90 123.28 74.95
N VAL A 678 16.57 122.59 75.89
CA VAL A 678 16.70 123.08 77.27
C VAL A 678 17.75 124.19 77.35
N ASP A 679 18.90 124.01 76.70
CA ASP A 679 19.98 125.00 76.62
C ASP A 679 19.56 126.28 75.89
N ASP A 680 18.83 126.16 74.78
CA ASP A 680 18.28 127.29 74.04
C ASP A 680 17.34 128.13 74.91
N ARG A 681 16.60 127.50 75.82
CA ARG A 681 15.72 128.23 76.75
C ARG A 681 16.49 128.92 77.86
N ILE A 682 17.56 128.31 78.38
CA ILE A 682 18.41 128.93 79.40
C ILE A 682 19.16 130.13 78.81
N SER A 683 19.72 129.98 77.61
CA SER A 683 20.47 131.02 76.91
C SER A 683 19.58 132.22 76.54
N ASN A 684 18.35 131.97 76.07
CA ASN A 684 17.37 133.01 75.76
C ASN A 684 16.66 133.61 76.99
N ARG A 685 17.12 133.31 78.21
CA ARG A 685 16.49 133.74 79.48
C ARG A 685 15.01 133.32 79.64
N MET A 686 14.54 132.37 78.85
CA MET A 686 13.20 131.79 78.91
C MET A 686 13.17 130.59 79.87
N ARG A 687 13.54 130.85 81.13
CA ARG A 687 13.72 129.88 82.21
C ARG A 687 12.40 129.34 82.78
N LYS A 688 11.48 128.88 81.91
CA LYS A 688 10.20 128.23 82.26
C LYS A 688 10.00 126.96 81.42
N CYS A 689 9.60 125.87 82.07
CA CYS A 689 9.38 124.58 81.41
C CYS A 689 8.30 124.68 80.31
N PRO A 690 8.54 124.16 79.08
CA PRO A 690 7.56 124.18 77.99
C PRO A 690 6.22 123.50 78.33
N ASN A 691 6.24 122.43 79.13
CA ASN A 691 5.04 121.66 79.43
C ASN A 691 4.24 122.25 80.60
N CYS A 692 4.91 122.69 81.67
CA CYS A 692 4.22 123.05 82.92
C CYS A 692 4.55 124.45 83.45
N SER A 693 5.32 125.25 82.70
CA SER A 693 5.63 126.66 83.00
C SER A 693 6.34 126.95 84.34
N ARG A 694 6.75 125.92 85.09
CA ARG A 694 7.56 126.09 86.31
C ARG A 694 8.92 126.67 85.95
N ALA A 695 9.39 127.61 86.77
CA ALA A 695 10.71 128.19 86.60
C ALA A 695 11.80 127.15 86.88
N PHE A 696 12.91 127.21 86.14
CA PHE A 696 14.07 126.34 86.33
C PHE A 696 15.35 127.11 86.00
N ASP A 697 16.44 126.83 86.70
CA ASP A 697 17.76 127.40 86.42
C ASP A 697 18.70 126.33 85.84
N ARG A 698 19.92 126.73 85.45
CA ARG A 698 20.95 125.85 84.89
C ARG A 698 21.34 124.70 85.84
N LEU A 699 21.22 124.92 87.15
CA LEU A 699 21.46 123.88 88.17
C LEU A 699 20.35 122.80 88.20
N ASP A 700 19.18 123.11 87.63
CA ASP A 700 17.99 122.25 87.59
C ASP A 700 17.93 121.37 86.34
N VAL A 701 18.98 121.36 85.49
CA VAL A 701 19.07 120.52 84.30
C VAL A 701 19.79 119.21 84.65
N MET A 702 19.26 118.07 84.21
CA MET A 702 19.83 116.74 84.39
C MET A 702 19.79 115.95 83.08
N SER A 703 20.91 115.41 82.62
CA SER A 703 20.95 114.46 81.49
C SER A 703 20.41 113.11 81.95
N VAL A 704 19.56 112.48 81.14
CA VAL A 704 18.87 111.21 81.45
C VAL A 704 19.43 110.04 80.63
N HIS A 705 19.88 110.29 79.41
CA HIS A 705 20.69 109.37 78.60
C HIS A 705 21.54 110.18 77.60
N HIS A 706 22.58 109.60 77.03
CA HIS A 706 23.45 110.28 76.06
C HIS A 706 22.91 110.23 74.63
#